data_AF-M7X8J4-F1
#
_entry.id   AF-M7X8J4-F1
#
_cell.length_a   1.000
_cell.length_b   1.000
_cell.length_c   1.000
_cell.angle_alpha   90.00
_cell.angle_beta   90.00
_cell.angle_gamma   90.00
#
_symmetry.space_group_name_H-M   'P 1'
#
loop_
_entity.id
_entity.type
_entity.pdbx_description
1 polymer ?
#
loop_
_entity_poly.entity_id
_entity_poly.type
_entity_poly.pdbx_seq_one_letter_code
_entity_poly.pdbx_strand_id
1 'polypeptide(L)'
;MKQSICYSLLLTFALFSNSFGQSLERIFYSTFSPQGWDIYISKDKGKSYKNFTDNPSLDYDAVISPDGKWVVFTSERSGIPQLYVQAIDGNYPPSLLIKSKSFQDQATFSPDGSQLAFVASHEGNSEIYLIPFLPDSIQDIQIAKNLTNHPSGDFRPAFSPDGQRIAFSSDRDHEIVPHPQFPFARQRIGDIYSVDISGENPTRLTNSEFWDGSPRWSADGAKIIFYSGRNGQNSIFEMDADGSNQHQIIEFSGPAVSPDYLPDGTIVFTTWQNEKDFKVMKFDPNSKEITPLISNGPDLMFNLDSHLNGTMVFHGGPYAANHGVPGNFGFDGNVLAKLPDTVSFAGRQVNVYGVRRAFVAPPQKGNTLLFYDANDIQSFWEFLKPLGYGVFWLPILVLGMFLSGLFLGVRHRKKISFWRFLLFSLLAIVFGLITGGIFLWVDTISPMPISSIRWIMGLMTIVLLGLTLWAYKRAIRSRRNGNEAYILSLSYSVLFGGLSLFSVFCTIFINQMVNSTLHFYQVDYVTGEKKQLFVFEKESDTNPANFSVLDSKVSHDGKAFIFTTGSFRANARMQGDLWKYDFETRLIEKLSDSPYNDGFGDISEDGKMVFRSGRSGYFDIYLKTNDETINLTQDSHRDNFPAISKQGDKIVFSSDRLRTEQEYKTMDIFLMSLKPDGTWTEPEIISIGSGQNAHAHFSPDGEWVIYTTEGYGINDEQALIQPIIFSPQMYGEIVAYNVQTKERIRLTHNKWEEGTPLWVE
;
A
#
# COMPACT_ATOMS: atom_id res chain seq x y z
N MET A 1 10.24 -62.54 30.86
CA MET A 1 10.86 -61.94 29.66
C MET A 1 9.88 -61.62 28.53
N LYS A 2 8.84 -62.43 28.24
CA LYS A 2 7.89 -62.12 27.14
C LYS A 2 6.81 -61.06 27.46
N GLN A 3 6.43 -60.86 28.73
CA GLN A 3 5.46 -59.82 29.10
C GLN A 3 6.06 -58.40 29.18
N SER A 4 7.32 -58.25 29.63
CA SER A 4 7.97 -56.94 29.70
C SER A 4 8.25 -56.33 28.32
N ILE A 5 8.50 -57.16 27.30
CA ILE A 5 8.75 -56.70 25.93
C ILE A 5 7.47 -56.12 25.29
N CYS A 6 6.29 -56.68 25.59
CA CYS A 6 5.02 -56.14 25.11
C CYS A 6 4.67 -54.79 25.74
N TYR A 7 4.95 -54.59 27.04
CA TYR A 7 4.73 -53.28 27.69
C TYR A 7 5.71 -52.21 27.20
N SER A 8 6.97 -52.57 26.93
CA SER A 8 7.95 -51.64 26.36
C SER A 8 7.61 -51.24 24.92
N LEU A 9 7.09 -52.16 24.10
CA LEU A 9 6.64 -51.89 22.73
C LEU A 9 5.35 -51.07 22.66
N LEU A 10 4.42 -51.26 23.60
CA LEU A 10 3.21 -50.43 23.73
C LEU A 10 3.53 -49.02 24.23
N LEU A 11 4.50 -48.84 25.14
CA LEU A 11 4.97 -47.52 25.54
C LEU A 11 5.76 -46.80 24.44
N THR A 12 6.53 -47.52 23.62
CA THR A 12 7.20 -46.90 22.45
C THR A 12 6.19 -46.54 21.36
N PHE A 13 5.16 -47.36 21.11
CA PHE A 13 4.10 -46.96 20.17
C PHE A 13 3.25 -45.79 20.67
N ALA A 14 3.01 -45.67 21.99
CA ALA A 14 2.31 -44.53 22.58
C ALA A 14 3.16 -43.24 22.61
N LEU A 15 4.49 -43.35 22.68
CA LEU A 15 5.42 -42.22 22.57
C LEU A 15 5.64 -41.77 21.11
N PHE A 16 5.41 -42.66 20.12
CA PHE A 16 5.46 -42.34 18.69
C PHE A 16 4.08 -42.02 18.08
N SER A 17 2.96 -42.28 18.77
CA SER A 17 1.63 -41.87 18.32
C SER A 17 1.21 -40.48 18.80
N ASN A 18 2.01 -39.83 19.66
CA ASN A 18 1.77 -38.44 20.08
C ASN A 18 2.49 -37.40 19.22
N SER A 19 3.19 -37.81 18.16
CA SER A 19 3.39 -36.94 17.00
C SER A 19 2.22 -37.14 16.03
N PHE A 20 0.99 -36.89 16.51
CA PHE A 20 -0.01 -36.35 15.60
C PHE A 20 0.65 -35.11 15.01
N GLY A 21 0.87 -35.09 13.70
CA GLY A 21 1.42 -33.92 13.04
C GLY A 21 0.56 -32.74 13.47
N GLN A 22 1.13 -31.82 14.25
CA GLN A 22 0.50 -30.52 14.46
C GLN A 22 0.19 -30.00 13.07
N SER A 23 -1.09 -29.69 12.81
CA SER A 23 -1.41 -28.88 11.65
C SER A 23 -0.50 -27.67 11.70
N LEU A 24 0.27 -27.49 10.64
CA LEU A 24 1.27 -26.43 10.59
C LEU A 24 0.49 -25.16 10.31
N GLU A 25 0.13 -24.46 11.38
CA GLU A 25 -0.56 -23.17 11.31
C GLU A 25 0.27 -22.19 10.49
N ARG A 26 -0.43 -21.37 9.70
CA ARG A 26 0.20 -20.42 8.76
C ARG A 26 -0.47 -19.06 8.88
N ILE A 27 0.34 -18.03 8.73
CA ILE A 27 -0.11 -16.64 8.64
C ILE A 27 0.37 -16.07 7.32
N PHE A 28 -0.56 -15.57 6.52
CA PHE A 28 -0.25 -14.83 5.29
C PHE A 28 -0.51 -13.35 5.56
N TYR A 29 0.35 -12.47 5.06
CA TYR A 29 0.14 -11.03 5.12
C TYR A 29 0.55 -10.39 3.79
N SER A 30 -0.05 -9.25 3.43
CA SER A 30 0.41 -8.51 2.25
C SER A 30 1.70 -7.75 2.55
N THR A 31 2.66 -7.77 1.63
CA THR A 31 3.95 -7.10 1.80
C THR A 31 4.44 -6.47 0.51
N PHE A 32 5.20 -5.38 0.65
CA PHE A 32 5.95 -4.74 -0.42
C PHE A 32 7.43 -5.12 -0.45
N SER A 33 7.84 -6.00 0.47
CA SER A 33 9.20 -6.50 0.54
C SER A 33 9.70 -6.98 -0.84
N PRO A 34 10.89 -6.54 -1.30
CA PRO A 34 11.47 -6.82 -2.62
C PRO A 34 12.07 -8.23 -2.71
N GLN A 35 12.38 -8.73 -3.93
CA GLN A 35 12.77 -10.15 -4.11
C GLN A 35 14.25 -10.26 -4.34
N GLY A 36 14.91 -11.11 -3.55
CA GLY A 36 16.31 -11.45 -3.76
C GLY A 36 17.17 -10.20 -3.81
N TRP A 37 16.95 -9.27 -2.89
CA TRP A 37 17.92 -8.21 -2.68
C TRP A 37 19.20 -8.82 -2.14
N ASP A 38 20.29 -8.53 -2.85
CA ASP A 38 21.64 -8.89 -2.51
C ASP A 38 22.49 -7.64 -2.42
N ILE A 39 23.62 -7.75 -1.72
CA ILE A 39 24.66 -6.75 -1.74
C ILE A 39 25.51 -6.95 -2.99
N TYR A 40 25.79 -5.85 -3.68
CA TYR A 40 26.71 -5.76 -4.79
C TYR A 40 27.94 -4.97 -4.39
N ILE A 41 29.10 -5.33 -4.94
CA ILE A 41 30.37 -4.66 -4.68
C ILE A 41 31.02 -4.22 -6.00
N SER A 42 31.49 -2.97 -6.02
CA SER A 42 32.38 -2.42 -7.03
C SER A 42 33.75 -2.13 -6.42
N LYS A 43 34.83 -2.47 -7.14
CA LYS A 43 36.21 -2.15 -6.73
C LYS A 43 36.87 -1.09 -7.62
N ASP A 44 36.10 -0.50 -8.54
CA ASP A 44 36.60 0.39 -9.59
C ASP A 44 35.78 1.68 -9.72
N LYS A 45 35.25 2.16 -8.58
CA LYS A 45 34.44 3.39 -8.47
C LYS A 45 33.16 3.36 -9.30
N GLY A 46 32.46 2.22 -9.28
CA GLY A 46 31.15 2.05 -9.91
C GLY A 46 31.20 1.72 -11.40
N LYS A 47 32.38 1.57 -12.01
CA LYS A 47 32.48 1.22 -13.44
C LYS A 47 32.03 -0.21 -13.72
N SER A 48 32.28 -1.12 -12.79
CA SER A 48 31.77 -2.48 -12.80
C SER A 48 31.45 -2.95 -11.38
N TYR A 49 30.55 -3.92 -11.26
CA TYR A 49 30.14 -4.49 -9.99
C TYR A 49 29.80 -5.98 -10.16
N LYS A 50 29.72 -6.69 -9.04
CA LYS A 50 29.29 -8.09 -8.96
C LYS A 50 28.59 -8.34 -7.63
N ASN A 51 27.85 -9.46 -7.54
CA ASN A 51 27.29 -9.93 -6.29
C ASN A 51 28.40 -10.10 -5.22
N PHE A 52 28.13 -9.59 -4.03
CA PHE A 52 28.94 -9.76 -2.82
C PHE A 52 28.32 -10.80 -1.89
N THR A 53 26.99 -10.79 -1.79
CA THR A 53 26.17 -11.84 -1.18
C THR A 53 25.45 -12.65 -2.25
N ASP A 54 25.01 -13.84 -1.87
CA ASP A 54 24.16 -14.71 -2.69
C ASP A 54 23.29 -15.51 -1.71
N ASN A 55 22.15 -14.94 -1.34
CA ASN A 55 21.21 -15.57 -0.41
C ASN A 55 19.76 -15.45 -0.91
N PRO A 56 18.91 -16.50 -0.73
CA PRO A 56 17.49 -16.40 -1.04
C PRO A 56 16.73 -15.37 -0.17
N SER A 57 17.20 -15.12 1.06
CA SER A 57 16.70 -14.07 1.94
C SER A 57 17.35 -12.73 1.58
N LEU A 58 16.70 -11.63 1.98
CA LEU A 58 17.15 -10.29 1.64
C LEU A 58 18.40 -9.91 2.43
N ASP A 59 19.37 -9.33 1.72
CA ASP A 59 20.54 -8.64 2.25
C ASP A 59 20.52 -7.17 1.76
N TYR A 60 20.61 -6.20 2.68
CA TYR A 60 20.51 -4.76 2.37
C TYR A 60 21.26 -3.86 3.37
N ASP A 61 21.27 -2.55 3.10
CA ASP A 61 21.88 -1.50 3.97
C ASP A 61 23.33 -1.80 4.38
N ALA A 62 24.14 -2.17 3.40
CA ALA A 62 25.56 -2.45 3.60
C ALA A 62 26.40 -1.19 3.80
N VAL A 63 27.37 -1.27 4.72
CA VAL A 63 28.40 -0.26 4.97
C VAL A 63 29.79 -0.88 5.06
N ILE A 64 30.80 -0.15 4.58
CA ILE A 64 32.21 -0.57 4.53
C ILE A 64 32.93 -0.05 5.77
N SER A 65 33.75 -0.90 6.41
CA SER A 65 34.58 -0.47 7.54
C SER A 65 35.61 0.60 7.14
N PRO A 66 35.99 1.53 8.03
CA PRO A 66 36.99 2.56 7.72
C PRO A 66 38.37 2.03 7.31
N ASP A 67 38.71 0.79 7.71
CA ASP A 67 39.95 0.13 7.27
C ASP A 67 39.82 -0.59 5.91
N GLY A 68 38.63 -0.56 5.30
CA GLY A 68 38.32 -1.12 3.98
C GLY A 68 38.36 -2.65 3.91
N LYS A 69 38.26 -3.35 5.05
CA LYS A 69 38.35 -4.81 5.10
C LYS A 69 37.02 -5.53 5.27
N TRP A 70 36.03 -4.88 5.89
CA TRP A 70 34.77 -5.51 6.28
C TRP A 70 33.58 -4.80 5.64
N VAL A 71 32.53 -5.57 5.40
CA VAL A 71 31.20 -5.05 5.10
C VAL A 71 30.26 -5.54 6.19
N VAL A 72 29.53 -4.62 6.80
CA VAL A 72 28.40 -4.92 7.70
C VAL A 72 27.12 -4.63 6.93
N PHE A 73 26.15 -5.53 7.01
CA PHE A 73 24.90 -5.42 6.27
C PHE A 73 23.76 -6.08 7.05
N THR A 74 22.53 -5.71 6.74
CA THR A 74 21.33 -6.33 7.31
C THR A 74 20.96 -7.56 6.51
N SER A 75 20.63 -8.66 7.18
CA SER A 75 20.16 -9.89 6.54
C SER A 75 18.95 -10.47 7.25
N GLU A 76 17.97 -10.93 6.46
CA GLU A 76 16.78 -11.63 6.97
C GLU A 76 16.95 -13.16 7.03
N ARG A 77 18.16 -13.70 6.81
CA ARG A 77 18.40 -15.15 6.76
C ARG A 77 18.11 -15.92 8.06
N SER A 78 17.98 -15.20 9.19
CA SER A 78 17.59 -15.74 10.49
C SER A 78 16.08 -15.67 10.76
N GLY A 79 15.30 -15.18 9.80
CA GLY A 79 13.85 -14.97 9.87
C GLY A 79 13.39 -13.67 10.54
N ILE A 80 14.32 -12.96 11.16
CA ILE A 80 14.20 -11.54 11.50
C ILE A 80 15.43 -10.81 10.94
N PRO A 81 15.33 -9.54 10.53
CA PRO A 81 16.48 -8.75 10.09
C PRO A 81 17.52 -8.65 11.22
N GLN A 82 18.76 -9.07 10.94
CA GLN A 82 19.89 -8.97 11.86
C GLN A 82 21.11 -8.43 11.14
N LEU A 83 22.08 -7.88 11.88
CA LEU A 83 23.35 -7.46 11.30
C LEU A 83 24.30 -8.64 11.12
N TYR A 84 24.83 -8.76 9.90
CA TYR A 84 25.86 -9.70 9.50
C TYR A 84 27.13 -8.96 9.08
N VAL A 85 28.25 -9.65 9.15
CA VAL A 85 29.56 -9.14 8.72
C VAL A 85 30.23 -10.14 7.76
N GLN A 86 30.94 -9.62 6.76
CA GLN A 86 31.71 -10.39 5.80
C GLN A 86 32.99 -9.64 5.42
N ALA A 87 34.10 -10.36 5.21
CA ALA A 87 35.33 -9.74 4.72
C ALA A 87 35.29 -9.47 3.21
N ILE A 88 35.80 -8.32 2.79
CA ILE A 88 35.84 -7.86 1.37
C ILE A 88 36.76 -8.73 0.50
N ASP A 89 37.76 -9.36 1.10
CA ASP A 89 38.66 -10.29 0.44
C ASP A 89 38.06 -11.71 0.29
N GLY A 90 36.93 -11.98 0.94
CA GLY A 90 36.24 -13.28 0.95
C GLY A 90 36.85 -14.32 1.90
N ASN A 91 37.88 -13.99 2.67
CA ASN A 91 38.52 -14.94 3.61
C ASN A 91 37.69 -15.21 4.86
N TYR A 92 36.67 -14.39 5.11
CA TYR A 92 35.69 -14.57 6.18
C TYR A 92 34.29 -14.50 5.57
N PRO A 93 33.54 -15.63 5.52
CA PRO A 93 32.20 -15.66 4.95
C PRO A 93 31.20 -14.90 5.83
N PRO A 94 29.98 -14.59 5.31
CA PRO A 94 28.92 -13.98 6.11
C PRO A 94 28.71 -14.67 7.45
N SER A 95 28.78 -13.90 8.54
CA SER A 95 28.53 -14.37 9.91
C SER A 95 27.67 -13.38 10.67
N LEU A 96 26.81 -13.87 11.58
CA LEU A 96 25.98 -13.03 12.44
C LEU A 96 26.88 -12.17 13.32
N LEU A 97 26.68 -10.85 13.35
CA LEU A 97 27.50 -9.92 14.13
C LEU A 97 26.94 -9.73 15.54
N ILE A 98 25.62 -9.51 15.65
CA ILE A 98 24.94 -9.24 16.92
C ILE A 98 23.71 -10.13 17.04
N LYS A 99 23.67 -10.93 18.09
CA LYS A 99 22.53 -11.78 18.41
C LYS A 99 21.44 -10.98 19.10
N SER A 100 20.22 -10.98 18.52
CA SER A 100 19.02 -10.42 19.15
C SER A 100 17.77 -11.27 18.88
N LYS A 101 16.70 -10.96 19.60
CA LYS A 101 15.32 -11.41 19.32
C LYS A 101 14.47 -10.34 18.62
N SER A 102 15.03 -9.15 18.43
CA SER A 102 14.41 -7.98 17.79
C SER A 102 15.14 -7.67 16.47
N PHE A 103 14.53 -6.93 15.55
CA PHE A 103 15.25 -6.57 14.32
C PHE A 103 16.40 -5.61 14.61
N GLN A 104 17.40 -5.65 13.73
CA GLN A 104 18.51 -4.73 13.67
C GLN A 104 18.74 -4.32 12.22
N ASP A 105 19.12 -3.07 11.99
CA ASP A 105 19.26 -2.52 10.65
C ASP A 105 20.15 -1.26 10.61
N GLN A 106 20.46 -0.76 9.41
CA GLN A 106 21.02 0.58 9.16
C GLN A 106 22.26 0.91 10.00
N ALA A 107 23.29 0.08 9.87
CA ALA A 107 24.54 0.26 10.60
C ALA A 107 25.40 1.41 10.02
N THR A 108 26.24 2.01 10.86
CA THR A 108 27.27 2.98 10.48
C THR A 108 28.48 2.87 11.41
N PHE A 109 29.67 3.12 10.88
CA PHE A 109 30.92 3.02 11.65
C PHE A 109 31.32 4.35 12.28
N SER A 110 31.90 4.29 13.47
CA SER A 110 32.68 5.42 13.98
C SER A 110 33.87 5.70 13.05
N PRO A 111 34.34 6.96 12.93
CA PRO A 111 35.42 7.31 11.99
C PRO A 111 36.73 6.53 12.22
N ASP A 112 37.00 6.12 13.45
CA ASP A 112 38.16 5.31 13.83
C ASP A 112 37.94 3.78 13.64
N GLY A 113 36.73 3.36 13.29
CA GLY A 113 36.33 1.96 13.10
C GLY A 113 36.21 1.14 14.39
N SER A 114 36.28 1.77 15.56
CA SER A 114 36.23 1.05 16.85
C SER A 114 34.81 0.71 17.33
N GLN A 115 33.81 1.43 16.82
CA GLN A 115 32.41 1.30 17.23
C GLN A 115 31.47 1.24 16.02
N LEU A 116 30.30 0.67 16.26
CA LEU A 116 29.20 0.58 15.31
C LEU A 116 27.95 1.19 15.95
N ALA A 117 27.34 2.16 15.28
CA ALA A 117 25.99 2.61 15.58
C ALA A 117 25.01 1.92 14.63
N PHE A 118 23.82 1.56 15.10
CA PHE A 118 22.83 0.84 14.31
C PHE A 118 21.44 1.05 14.87
N VAL A 119 20.43 0.83 14.02
CA VAL A 119 19.03 0.84 14.43
C VAL A 119 18.66 -0.53 14.97
N ALA A 120 18.00 -0.58 16.11
CA ALA A 120 17.38 -1.80 16.60
C ALA A 120 16.11 -1.49 17.38
N SER A 121 15.34 -2.53 17.61
CA SER A 121 14.04 -2.48 18.30
C SER A 121 14.04 -3.26 19.60
N HIS A 122 15.23 -3.44 20.16
CA HIS A 122 15.47 -4.31 21.28
C HIS A 122 14.59 -3.99 22.50
N GLU A 123 14.30 -2.70 22.69
CA GLU A 123 13.51 -2.17 23.81
C GLU A 123 12.08 -1.75 23.40
N GLY A 124 11.64 -2.08 22.18
CA GLY A 124 10.24 -1.92 21.72
C GLY A 124 10.09 -1.24 20.36
N ASN A 125 10.44 0.05 20.29
CA ASN A 125 10.44 0.88 19.08
C ASN A 125 11.86 0.97 18.49
N SER A 126 11.96 1.47 17.26
CA SER A 126 13.24 1.64 16.55
C SER A 126 14.07 2.76 17.18
N GLU A 127 15.24 2.40 17.70
CA GLU A 127 16.17 3.26 18.44
C GLU A 127 17.59 3.08 17.91
N ILE A 128 18.47 4.06 18.17
CA ILE A 128 19.88 3.99 17.78
C ILE A 128 20.70 3.44 18.94
N TYR A 129 21.41 2.35 18.68
CA TYR A 129 22.30 1.69 19.63
C TYR A 129 23.74 1.80 19.20
N LEU A 130 24.64 1.79 20.19
CA LEU A 130 26.09 1.82 20.02
C LEU A 130 26.73 0.58 20.63
N ILE A 131 27.65 -0.06 19.89
CA ILE A 131 28.38 -1.25 20.34
C ILE A 131 29.84 -1.21 19.83
N PRO A 132 30.81 -1.83 20.52
CA PRO A 132 32.14 -2.05 19.96
C PRO A 132 32.08 -2.88 18.67
N PHE A 133 32.89 -2.53 17.66
CA PHE A 133 32.98 -3.32 16.44
C PHE A 133 34.03 -4.44 16.59
N LEU A 134 33.54 -5.68 16.69
CA LEU A 134 34.36 -6.89 16.82
C LEU A 134 33.94 -7.91 15.74
N PRO A 135 34.48 -7.83 14.51
CA PRO A 135 34.01 -8.63 13.37
C PRO A 135 34.25 -10.14 13.54
N ASP A 136 35.23 -10.52 14.36
CA ASP A 136 35.62 -11.91 14.60
C ASP A 136 34.85 -12.56 15.77
N SER A 137 33.90 -11.85 16.40
CA SER A 137 33.15 -12.34 17.56
C SER A 137 31.66 -11.97 17.49
N ILE A 138 30.79 -12.95 17.67
CA ILE A 138 29.36 -12.71 17.83
C ILE A 138 29.12 -12.03 19.17
N GLN A 139 28.46 -10.87 19.14
CA GLN A 139 28.11 -10.10 20.34
C GLN A 139 26.62 -10.29 20.68
N ASP A 140 26.21 -9.93 21.90
CA ASP A 140 24.82 -9.96 22.33
C ASP A 140 24.26 -8.53 22.41
N ILE A 141 23.04 -8.31 21.92
CA ILE A 141 22.40 -6.99 21.95
C ILE A 141 22.35 -6.36 23.36
N GLN A 142 22.37 -7.18 24.43
CA GLN A 142 22.36 -6.70 25.81
C GLN A 142 23.53 -5.78 26.19
N ILE A 143 24.67 -5.82 25.48
CA ILE A 143 25.81 -4.93 25.76
C ILE A 143 25.73 -3.60 25.00
N ALA A 144 24.78 -3.47 24.09
CA ALA A 144 24.62 -2.26 23.30
C ALA A 144 24.04 -1.13 24.16
N LYS A 145 24.52 0.09 23.91
CA LYS A 145 24.06 1.30 24.60
C LYS A 145 23.01 2.00 23.75
N ASN A 146 21.80 2.17 24.26
CA ASN A 146 20.77 3.01 23.63
C ASN A 146 21.17 4.50 23.70
N LEU A 147 21.13 5.21 22.57
CA LEU A 147 21.50 6.62 22.46
C LEU A 147 20.31 7.58 22.36
N THR A 148 19.12 7.12 21.96
CA THR A 148 18.03 8.01 21.55
C THR A 148 16.74 7.90 22.36
N ASN A 149 16.58 6.83 23.16
CA ASN A 149 15.51 6.52 24.12
C ASN A 149 14.30 7.48 24.11
N HIS A 150 13.42 7.32 23.12
CA HIS A 150 12.21 8.08 22.91
C HIS A 150 11.09 7.17 22.36
N PRO A 151 9.80 7.34 22.67
CA PRO A 151 8.73 6.48 22.14
C PRO A 151 8.52 6.45 20.61
N SER A 152 9.35 7.16 19.84
CA SER A 152 9.24 7.37 18.39
C SER A 152 10.33 6.59 17.65
N GLY A 153 10.27 6.55 16.32
CA GLY A 153 11.27 5.84 15.53
C GLY A 153 12.48 6.70 15.19
N ASP A 154 13.68 6.16 15.36
CA ASP A 154 14.95 6.79 15.00
C ASP A 154 15.73 5.96 13.97
N PHE A 155 16.19 6.61 12.89
CA PHE A 155 16.68 5.95 11.68
C PHE A 155 17.93 6.61 11.08
N ARG A 156 18.60 5.87 10.20
CA ARG A 156 19.73 6.29 9.36
C ARG A 156 20.83 7.05 10.14
N PRO A 157 21.39 6.45 11.21
CA PRO A 157 22.47 7.09 11.96
C PRO A 157 23.67 7.40 11.06
N ALA A 158 24.31 8.54 11.30
CA ALA A 158 25.54 8.95 10.66
C ALA A 158 26.47 9.63 11.67
N PHE A 159 27.67 9.06 11.88
CA PHE A 159 28.68 9.66 12.73
C PHE A 159 29.19 10.99 12.17
N SER A 160 29.41 11.94 13.07
CA SER A 160 30.25 13.11 12.78
C SER A 160 31.70 12.67 12.54
N PRO A 161 32.48 13.39 11.71
CA PRO A 161 33.87 13.01 11.40
C PRO A 161 34.81 13.00 12.62
N ASP A 162 34.46 13.73 13.68
CA ASP A 162 35.19 13.74 14.96
C ASP A 162 34.78 12.59 15.90
N GLY A 163 33.75 11.81 15.54
CA GLY A 163 33.23 10.68 16.31
C GLY A 163 32.47 11.06 17.59
N GLN A 164 32.12 12.33 17.80
CA GLN A 164 31.47 12.79 19.03
C GLN A 164 29.95 12.82 18.97
N ARG A 165 29.37 12.91 17.77
CA ARG A 165 27.93 13.04 17.55
C ARG A 165 27.42 12.08 16.49
N ILE A 166 26.13 11.80 16.54
CA ILE A 166 25.39 11.07 15.52
C ILE A 166 24.26 11.95 15.03
N ALA A 167 24.18 12.16 13.70
CA ALA A 167 22.99 12.71 13.07
C ALA A 167 22.07 11.56 12.65
N PHE A 168 20.75 11.78 12.73
CA PHE A 168 19.76 10.75 12.44
C PHE A 168 18.40 11.35 12.08
N SER A 169 17.52 10.53 11.51
CA SER A 169 16.15 10.91 11.19
C SER A 169 15.18 10.42 12.25
N SER A 170 14.17 11.22 12.60
CA SER A 170 13.22 10.86 13.67
C SER A 170 11.83 11.44 13.46
N ASP A 171 10.80 10.67 13.81
CA ASP A 171 9.39 11.13 13.87
C ASP A 171 8.96 11.65 15.26
N ARG A 172 9.91 11.95 16.15
CA ARG A 172 9.66 12.28 17.57
C ARG A 172 8.81 13.51 17.87
N ASP A 173 8.86 14.53 17.02
CA ASP A 173 8.15 15.80 17.22
C ASP A 173 6.95 15.96 16.27
N HIS A 174 6.48 14.87 15.67
CA HIS A 174 5.37 14.90 14.71
C HIS A 174 4.22 13.99 15.12
N GLU A 175 3.03 14.56 15.20
CA GLU A 175 1.80 13.78 15.33
C GLU A 175 1.48 13.09 14.00
N ILE A 176 0.91 11.88 14.09
CA ILE A 176 0.47 11.13 12.92
C ILE A 176 -0.80 11.77 12.36
N VAL A 177 -0.67 12.51 11.26
CA VAL A 177 -1.80 13.17 10.59
C VAL A 177 -2.29 12.36 9.37
N PRO A 178 -3.58 12.45 8.99
CA PRO A 178 -4.01 11.85 7.74
C PRO A 178 -3.39 12.52 6.52
N HIS A 179 -3.20 11.74 5.48
CA HIS A 179 -2.73 12.26 4.19
C HIS A 179 -3.79 13.21 3.59
N PRO A 180 -3.42 14.41 3.10
CA PRO A 180 -4.37 15.42 2.62
C PRO A 180 -5.30 14.96 1.49
N GLN A 181 -4.81 14.09 0.60
CA GLN A 181 -5.59 13.54 -0.50
C GLN A 181 -6.32 12.23 -0.13
N PHE A 182 -5.84 11.53 0.90
CA PHE A 182 -6.28 10.17 1.26
C PHE A 182 -6.39 10.04 2.78
N PRO A 183 -7.48 10.50 3.39
CA PRO A 183 -7.60 10.61 4.86
C PRO A 183 -7.58 9.27 5.62
N PHE A 184 -7.52 8.14 4.90
CA PHE A 184 -7.35 6.79 5.47
C PHE A 184 -5.89 6.34 5.53
N ALA A 185 -5.00 7.00 4.78
CA ALA A 185 -3.55 6.83 4.89
C ALA A 185 -3.01 7.81 5.94
N ARG A 186 -2.08 7.37 6.77
CA ARG A 186 -1.36 8.25 7.69
C ARG A 186 -0.08 8.73 7.03
N GLN A 187 0.09 10.04 7.04
CA GLN A 187 1.35 10.66 6.69
C GLN A 187 2.20 10.69 7.95
N ARG A 188 3.42 10.16 7.86
CA ARG A 188 4.43 10.35 8.89
C ARG A 188 5.35 11.47 8.46
N ILE A 189 5.72 12.32 9.39
CA ILE A 189 6.65 13.42 9.14
C ILE A 189 7.83 13.18 10.07
N GLY A 190 9.03 13.54 9.63
CA GLY A 190 10.25 13.31 10.38
C GLY A 190 11.26 14.39 10.09
N ASP A 191 12.12 14.67 11.05
CA ASP A 191 13.19 15.66 10.93
C ASP A 191 14.57 15.03 11.16
N ILE A 192 15.60 15.80 10.86
CA ILE A 192 16.97 15.49 11.23
C ILE A 192 17.24 15.96 12.65
N TYR A 193 17.84 15.09 13.44
CA TYR A 193 18.35 15.35 14.79
C TYR A 193 19.83 15.03 14.86
N SER A 194 20.46 15.51 15.93
CA SER A 194 21.77 15.04 16.37
C SER A 194 21.76 14.69 17.86
N VAL A 195 22.61 13.76 18.27
CA VAL A 195 22.81 13.37 19.67
C VAL A 195 24.29 13.12 19.92
N ASP A 196 24.76 13.36 21.15
CA ASP A 196 26.12 13.01 21.54
C ASP A 196 26.26 11.48 21.65
N ILE A 197 27.47 10.95 21.47
CA ILE A 197 27.74 9.51 21.70
C ILE A 197 27.51 9.09 23.17
N SER A 198 27.39 10.06 24.09
CA SER A 198 26.95 9.82 25.46
C SER A 198 25.46 9.43 25.55
N GLY A 199 24.66 9.67 24.51
CA GLY A 199 23.21 9.57 24.52
C GLY A 199 22.53 10.81 25.11
N GLU A 200 23.30 11.88 25.34
CA GLU A 200 22.82 13.14 25.90
C GLU A 200 22.67 14.21 24.80
N ASN A 201 22.00 15.31 25.16
CA ASN A 201 21.86 16.51 24.31
C ASN A 201 21.23 16.27 22.92
N PRO A 202 20.11 15.53 22.81
CA PRO A 202 19.40 15.43 21.53
C PRO A 202 18.96 16.82 21.05
N THR A 203 19.35 17.18 19.83
CA THR A 203 19.10 18.48 19.23
C THR A 203 18.42 18.31 17.88
N ARG A 204 17.24 18.92 17.72
CA ARG A 204 16.51 18.99 16.46
C ARG A 204 17.20 19.98 15.50
N LEU A 205 17.56 19.51 14.31
CA LEU A 205 18.26 20.32 13.30
C LEU A 205 17.33 20.84 12.20
N THR A 206 16.25 20.10 11.89
CA THR A 206 15.24 20.54 10.92
C THR A 206 13.84 20.58 11.51
N ASN A 207 12.95 21.36 10.89
CA ASN A 207 11.53 21.43 11.24
C ASN A 207 10.75 21.66 9.95
N SER A 208 10.22 20.57 9.39
CA SER A 208 9.54 20.58 8.10
C SER A 208 8.19 19.86 8.19
N GLU A 209 7.25 20.21 7.30
CA GLU A 209 5.96 19.51 7.16
C GLU A 209 6.05 18.21 6.33
N PHE A 210 7.28 17.79 6.00
CA PHE A 210 7.60 16.60 5.22
C PHE A 210 8.73 15.81 5.88
N TRP A 211 8.94 14.57 5.43
CA TRP A 211 10.05 13.78 5.90
C TRP A 211 11.40 14.36 5.41
N ASP A 212 12.28 14.68 6.35
CA ASP A 212 13.69 14.94 6.13
C ASP A 212 14.49 13.69 6.53
N GLY A 213 15.28 13.14 5.61
CA GLY A 213 15.85 11.81 5.77
C GLY A 213 17.30 11.63 5.36
N SER A 214 17.90 10.55 5.85
CA SER A 214 19.21 10.02 5.51
C SER A 214 20.33 11.08 5.59
N PRO A 215 20.59 11.65 6.78
CA PRO A 215 21.62 12.67 6.95
C PRO A 215 23.03 12.10 6.75
N ARG A 216 23.93 12.90 6.17
CA ARG A 216 25.36 12.59 6.01
C ARG A 216 26.22 13.81 6.26
N TRP A 217 27.27 13.64 7.04
CA TRP A 217 28.23 14.70 7.36
C TRP A 217 29.23 14.91 6.23
N SER A 218 29.61 16.15 5.98
CA SER A 218 30.80 16.45 5.18
C SER A 218 32.07 15.97 5.91
N ALA A 219 33.13 15.67 5.17
CA ALA A 219 34.38 15.15 5.74
C ALA A 219 35.05 16.09 6.77
N ASP A 220 34.80 17.40 6.68
CA ASP A 220 35.27 18.40 7.62
C ASP A 220 34.32 18.63 8.82
N GLY A 221 33.13 18.00 8.81
CA GLY A 221 32.12 18.11 9.85
C GLY A 221 31.39 19.45 9.88
N ALA A 222 31.59 20.31 8.90
CA ALA A 222 30.98 21.64 8.85
C ALA A 222 29.54 21.61 8.32
N LYS A 223 29.20 20.62 7.49
CA LYS A 223 27.93 20.53 6.77
C LYS A 223 27.26 19.18 6.96
N ILE A 224 25.94 19.16 6.76
CA ILE A 224 25.13 17.95 6.67
C ILE A 224 24.30 18.03 5.39
N ILE A 225 24.35 16.97 4.57
CA ILE A 225 23.41 16.76 3.47
C ILE A 225 22.32 15.79 3.89
N PHE A 226 21.13 15.98 3.36
CA PHE A 226 19.94 15.15 3.64
C PHE A 226 18.96 15.30 2.48
N TYR A 227 18.00 14.39 2.34
CA TYR A 227 16.88 14.63 1.42
C TYR A 227 15.70 15.25 2.15
N SER A 228 14.88 16.03 1.45
CA SER A 228 13.64 16.60 1.97
C SER A 228 12.54 16.64 0.93
N GLY A 229 11.31 16.34 1.34
CA GLY A 229 10.10 16.46 0.53
C GLY A 229 9.50 17.87 0.45
N ARG A 230 10.11 18.87 1.11
CA ARG A 230 9.52 20.21 1.31
C ARG A 230 9.16 21.01 0.05
N ASN A 231 9.68 20.61 -1.11
CA ASN A 231 9.41 21.24 -2.41
C ASN A 231 8.43 20.43 -3.30
N GLY A 232 7.68 19.50 -2.71
CA GLY A 232 6.71 18.65 -3.42
C GLY A 232 7.31 17.42 -4.12
N GLN A 233 8.64 17.27 -4.04
CA GLN A 233 9.40 16.08 -4.45
C GLN A 233 10.64 15.97 -3.57
N ASN A 234 11.06 14.74 -3.26
CA ASN A 234 12.31 14.50 -2.52
C ASN A 234 13.50 15.08 -3.29
N SER A 235 14.17 16.06 -2.71
CA SER A 235 15.36 16.71 -3.26
C SER A 235 16.48 16.73 -2.22
N ILE A 236 17.73 16.89 -2.65
CA ILE A 236 18.87 16.95 -1.73
C ILE A 236 19.08 18.38 -1.24
N PHE A 237 19.19 18.52 0.08
CA PHE A 237 19.44 19.75 0.82
C PHE A 237 20.80 19.67 1.52
N GLU A 238 21.37 20.84 1.79
CA GLU A 238 22.55 21.01 2.64
C GLU A 238 22.23 22.02 3.75
N MET A 239 22.81 21.79 4.92
CA MET A 239 22.77 22.70 6.07
C MET A 239 24.11 22.76 6.78
N ASP A 240 24.31 23.77 7.61
CA ASP A 240 25.40 23.77 8.59
C ASP A 240 25.18 22.69 9.65
N ALA A 241 26.27 22.24 10.27
CA ALA A 241 26.27 21.23 11.33
C ALA A 241 25.37 21.56 12.55
N ASP A 242 25.00 22.83 12.72
CA ASP A 242 24.08 23.30 13.77
C ASP A 242 22.61 23.37 13.31
N GLY A 243 22.31 22.96 12.07
CA GLY A 243 20.98 22.98 11.47
C GLY A 243 20.63 24.29 10.77
N SER A 244 21.50 25.31 10.81
CA SER A 244 21.27 26.59 10.14
C SER A 244 21.59 26.53 8.64
N ASN A 245 21.20 27.58 7.90
CA ASN A 245 21.51 27.75 6.48
C ASN A 245 21.05 26.60 5.56
N GLN A 246 19.89 26.01 5.87
CA GLN A 246 19.26 24.97 5.06
C GLN A 246 18.89 25.50 3.67
N HIS A 247 19.38 24.83 2.62
CA HIS A 247 19.03 25.17 1.24
C HIS A 247 19.11 23.93 0.33
N GLN A 248 18.31 23.93 -0.74
CA GLN A 248 18.39 22.87 -1.74
C GLN A 248 19.70 23.02 -2.52
N ILE A 249 20.46 21.94 -2.65
CA ILE A 249 21.77 21.96 -3.34
C ILE A 249 21.72 21.27 -4.71
N ILE A 250 20.75 20.40 -4.95
CA ILE A 250 20.54 19.69 -6.23
C ILE A 250 19.14 19.98 -6.78
N GLU A 251 19.06 20.55 -7.99
CA GLU A 251 17.83 20.64 -8.77
C GLU A 251 17.74 19.45 -9.74
N PHE A 252 16.83 18.50 -9.47
CA PHE A 252 16.65 17.30 -10.28
C PHE A 252 15.15 17.08 -10.54
N SER A 253 14.79 16.53 -11.71
CA SER A 253 13.39 16.33 -12.10
C SER A 253 12.75 15.06 -11.55
N GLY A 254 13.56 14.15 -11.01
CA GLY A 254 13.14 12.94 -10.30
C GLY A 254 13.30 13.06 -8.79
N PRO A 255 12.74 12.13 -8.01
CA PRO A 255 13.03 12.04 -6.59
C PRO A 255 14.52 11.76 -6.37
N ALA A 256 15.14 12.43 -5.41
CA ALA A 256 16.50 12.18 -4.98
C ALA A 256 16.49 11.84 -3.49
N VAL A 257 16.92 10.63 -3.15
CA VAL A 257 16.97 10.11 -1.76
C VAL A 257 18.29 9.40 -1.48
N SER A 258 18.49 9.01 -0.22
CA SER A 258 19.69 8.31 0.25
C SER A 258 20.99 8.98 -0.22
N PRO A 259 21.18 10.29 0.05
CA PRO A 259 22.40 10.97 -0.37
C PRO A 259 23.61 10.42 0.38
N ASP A 260 24.77 10.42 -0.27
CA ASP A 260 26.06 10.13 0.39
C ASP A 260 27.21 10.93 -0.23
N TYR A 261 28.25 11.18 0.57
CA TYR A 261 29.48 11.82 0.09
C TYR A 261 30.46 10.79 -0.45
N LEU A 262 30.96 11.02 -1.66
CA LEU A 262 32.11 10.28 -2.17
C LEU A 262 33.43 10.88 -1.63
N PRO A 263 34.51 10.08 -1.57
CA PRO A 263 35.85 10.54 -1.17
C PRO A 263 36.40 11.77 -1.88
N ASP A 264 35.90 12.06 -3.09
CA ASP A 264 36.31 13.22 -3.90
C ASP A 264 35.46 14.47 -3.64
N GLY A 265 34.55 14.44 -2.66
CA GLY A 265 33.66 15.53 -2.29
C GLY A 265 32.42 15.67 -3.18
N THR A 266 32.23 14.78 -4.15
CA THR A 266 30.98 14.71 -4.92
C THR A 266 29.90 13.98 -4.14
N ILE A 267 28.63 14.22 -4.49
CA ILE A 267 27.47 13.64 -3.81
C ILE A 267 26.86 12.58 -4.71
N VAL A 268 26.51 11.43 -4.14
CA VAL A 268 25.67 10.43 -4.81
C VAL A 268 24.27 10.44 -4.24
N PHE A 269 23.28 10.04 -5.04
CA PHE A 269 21.91 9.86 -4.59
C PHE A 269 21.19 8.84 -5.46
N THR A 270 20.14 8.24 -4.91
CA THR A 270 19.27 7.30 -5.61
C THR A 270 18.08 8.04 -6.21
N THR A 271 17.68 7.67 -7.43
CA THR A 271 16.49 8.20 -8.11
C THR A 271 15.73 7.13 -8.87
N TRP A 272 14.46 7.37 -9.16
CA TRP A 272 13.62 6.53 -9.98
C TRP A 272 12.63 7.33 -10.83
N GLN A 273 12.32 6.82 -12.03
CA GLN A 273 11.23 7.36 -12.87
C GLN A 273 9.94 6.53 -12.73
N ASN A 274 10.08 5.21 -12.58
CA ASN A 274 9.01 4.26 -12.35
C ASN A 274 9.56 3.06 -11.57
N GLU A 275 8.70 2.10 -11.21
CA GLU A 275 9.04 0.92 -10.40
C GLU A 275 10.16 0.04 -10.99
N LYS A 276 10.58 0.27 -12.24
CA LYS A 276 11.59 -0.53 -12.96
C LYS A 276 12.86 0.25 -13.31
N ASP A 277 12.94 1.55 -13.01
CA ASP A 277 14.03 2.42 -13.48
C ASP A 277 14.73 3.14 -12.32
N PHE A 278 15.34 2.37 -11.43
CA PHE A 278 16.16 2.87 -10.33
C PHE A 278 17.59 3.10 -10.78
N LYS A 279 18.17 4.25 -10.42
CA LYS A 279 19.51 4.68 -10.83
C LYS A 279 20.23 5.34 -9.66
N VAL A 280 21.56 5.16 -9.66
CA VAL A 280 22.45 5.93 -8.79
C VAL A 280 23.09 7.04 -9.60
N MET A 281 22.84 8.27 -9.19
CA MET A 281 23.34 9.48 -9.83
C MET A 281 24.47 10.07 -8.99
N LYS A 282 25.40 10.77 -9.65
CA LYS A 282 26.48 11.54 -9.04
C LYS A 282 26.32 13.01 -9.40
N PHE A 283 26.47 13.88 -8.42
CA PHE A 283 26.45 15.32 -8.51
C PHE A 283 27.79 15.90 -8.09
N ASP A 284 28.37 16.76 -8.93
CA ASP A 284 29.56 17.54 -8.60
C ASP A 284 29.16 18.94 -8.11
N PRO A 285 29.38 19.27 -6.82
CA PRO A 285 29.00 20.57 -6.27
C PRO A 285 29.69 21.78 -6.92
N ASN A 286 30.85 21.59 -7.56
CA ASN A 286 31.63 22.67 -8.18
C ASN A 286 31.12 22.99 -9.58
N SER A 287 30.95 21.97 -10.42
CA SER A 287 30.48 22.13 -11.80
C SER A 287 28.96 22.20 -11.92
N LYS A 288 28.24 21.76 -10.88
CA LYS A 288 26.79 21.52 -10.86
C LYS A 288 26.32 20.46 -11.86
N GLU A 289 27.23 19.62 -12.34
CA GLU A 289 26.90 18.54 -13.27
C GLU A 289 26.30 17.35 -12.54
N ILE A 290 25.24 16.77 -13.12
CA ILE A 290 24.62 15.52 -12.66
C ILE A 290 24.85 14.46 -13.73
N THR A 291 25.50 13.36 -13.35
CA THR A 291 25.83 12.24 -14.25
C THR A 291 25.37 10.91 -13.65
N PRO A 292 24.96 9.93 -14.46
CA PRO A 292 24.73 8.58 -13.96
C PRO A 292 26.05 7.97 -13.46
N LEU A 293 26.08 7.47 -12.22
CA LEU A 293 27.21 6.69 -11.70
C LEU A 293 27.03 5.21 -12.02
N ILE A 294 25.83 4.69 -11.74
CA ILE A 294 25.44 3.32 -12.06
C ILE A 294 24.07 3.37 -12.74
N SER A 295 24.02 3.01 -14.01
CA SER A 295 22.85 3.16 -14.88
C SER A 295 22.29 1.85 -15.44
N ASN A 296 22.99 0.72 -15.26
CA ASN A 296 22.63 -0.59 -15.81
C ASN A 296 22.63 -1.70 -14.73
N GLY A 297 22.26 -1.33 -13.49
CA GLY A 297 22.28 -2.15 -12.27
C GLY A 297 21.30 -3.34 -12.23
N PRO A 298 21.30 -4.12 -11.13
CA PRO A 298 20.10 -4.86 -10.73
C PRO A 298 18.92 -3.88 -10.59
N ASP A 299 17.69 -4.36 -10.71
CA ASP A 299 16.54 -3.48 -10.49
C ASP A 299 16.50 -3.01 -9.01
N LEU A 300 15.83 -1.89 -8.74
CA LEU A 300 15.64 -1.35 -7.38
C LEU A 300 16.96 -1.07 -6.60
N MET A 301 17.94 -0.38 -7.20
CA MET A 301 19.19 -0.02 -6.52
C MET A 301 19.00 1.06 -5.44
N PHE A 302 19.53 0.84 -4.24
CA PHE A 302 19.48 1.82 -3.13
C PHE A 302 20.75 1.82 -2.26
N ASN A 303 20.86 2.86 -1.42
CA ASN A 303 21.80 3.00 -0.29
C ASN A 303 23.24 2.60 -0.63
N LEU A 304 23.86 3.37 -1.53
CA LEU A 304 25.27 3.21 -1.85
C LEU A 304 26.12 3.74 -0.69
N ASP A 305 27.12 2.95 -0.30
CA ASP A 305 28.19 3.36 0.59
C ASP A 305 29.54 3.24 -0.14
N SER A 306 30.49 4.10 0.19
CA SER A 306 31.76 4.18 -0.52
C SER A 306 32.96 4.37 0.41
N HIS A 307 34.08 3.79 -0.01
CA HIS A 307 35.33 3.83 0.74
C HIS A 307 36.44 4.57 -0.03
N LEU A 308 37.40 5.16 0.69
CA LEU A 308 38.50 5.99 0.14
C LEU A 308 39.34 5.27 -0.93
N ASN A 309 39.45 3.95 -0.86
CA ASN A 309 40.16 3.14 -1.85
C ASN A 309 39.39 2.95 -3.18
N GLY A 310 38.17 3.49 -3.30
CA GLY A 310 37.31 3.37 -4.48
C GLY A 310 36.41 2.15 -4.50
N THR A 311 36.35 1.39 -3.40
CA THR A 311 35.35 0.33 -3.20
C THR A 311 34.00 0.96 -2.91
N MET A 312 32.94 0.39 -3.47
CA MET A 312 31.56 0.80 -3.23
C MET A 312 30.70 -0.44 -3.00
N VAL A 313 29.73 -0.33 -2.11
CA VAL A 313 28.67 -1.33 -1.91
C VAL A 313 27.32 -0.69 -2.06
N PHE A 314 26.35 -1.44 -2.56
CA PHE A 314 24.95 -1.05 -2.66
C PHE A 314 24.11 -2.33 -2.69
N HIS A 315 22.80 -2.20 -2.51
CA HIS A 315 21.89 -3.34 -2.62
C HIS A 315 20.90 -3.15 -3.76
N GLY A 316 20.36 -4.26 -4.24
CA GLY A 316 19.35 -4.32 -5.30
C GLY A 316 19.03 -5.76 -5.64
N GLY A 317 18.09 -5.99 -6.55
CA GLY A 317 17.72 -7.35 -6.94
C GLY A 317 16.81 -7.37 -8.16
N PRO A 318 16.46 -8.54 -8.69
CA PRO A 318 15.57 -8.62 -9.85
C PRO A 318 14.20 -8.02 -9.55
N TYR A 319 13.66 -7.26 -10.50
CA TYR A 319 12.25 -6.90 -10.48
C TYR A 319 11.41 -8.15 -10.76
N ALA A 320 10.36 -8.40 -9.97
CA ALA A 320 9.42 -9.47 -10.25
C ALA A 320 8.65 -9.17 -11.55
N ALA A 321 9.11 -9.74 -12.67
CA ALA A 321 8.56 -9.46 -13.99
C ALA A 321 7.11 -9.97 -14.15
N ASN A 322 6.28 -9.19 -14.86
CA ASN A 322 4.90 -9.55 -15.23
C ASN A 322 4.91 -10.50 -16.45
N HIS A 323 5.06 -11.80 -16.25
CA HIS A 323 4.75 -12.85 -17.22
C HIS A 323 3.25 -13.21 -17.34
N GLY A 324 2.47 -12.37 -18.04
CA GLY A 324 1.35 -12.86 -18.84
C GLY A 324 -0.03 -12.98 -18.18
N VAL A 325 -0.31 -12.31 -17.06
CA VAL A 325 -1.71 -12.03 -16.65
C VAL A 325 -2.11 -10.61 -17.08
N PRO A 326 -3.20 -10.42 -17.86
CA PRO A 326 -3.79 -9.11 -18.08
C PRO A 326 -4.26 -8.51 -16.75
N GLY A 327 -3.76 -7.35 -16.34
CA GLY A 327 -4.31 -6.56 -15.23
C GLY A 327 -3.32 -6.16 -14.12
N ASN A 328 -3.60 -5.04 -13.44
CA ASN A 328 -2.75 -4.45 -12.40
C ASN A 328 -2.74 -5.20 -11.04
N PHE A 329 -3.51 -6.29 -10.90
CA PHE A 329 -3.73 -6.95 -9.60
C PHE A 329 -3.59 -8.49 -9.65
N GLY A 330 -3.20 -9.06 -10.80
CA GLY A 330 -2.92 -10.49 -10.90
C GLY A 330 -1.52 -10.85 -10.38
N PHE A 331 -1.41 -11.99 -9.69
CA PHE A 331 -0.11 -12.54 -9.32
C PHE A 331 0.66 -12.97 -10.57
N ASP A 332 1.89 -12.47 -10.66
CA ASP A 332 2.81 -12.81 -11.70
C ASP A 332 4.22 -12.96 -11.11
N GLY A 333 4.88 -14.08 -11.39
CA GLY A 333 6.13 -14.47 -10.72
C GLY A 333 5.93 -15.18 -9.37
N ASN A 334 6.97 -15.18 -8.52
CA ASN A 334 6.90 -15.77 -7.19
C ASN A 334 5.90 -15.00 -6.32
N VAL A 335 4.84 -15.69 -5.88
CA VAL A 335 3.77 -15.12 -5.05
C VAL A 335 4.27 -14.68 -3.68
N LEU A 336 5.25 -15.41 -3.14
CA LEU A 336 5.87 -15.13 -1.86
C LEU A 336 6.99 -14.12 -2.02
N ALA A 337 7.04 -13.14 -1.12
CA ALA A 337 8.08 -12.13 -1.13
C ALA A 337 9.44 -12.64 -0.69
N LYS A 338 9.44 -13.63 0.21
CA LYS A 338 10.64 -14.26 0.75
C LYS A 338 10.31 -15.68 1.22
N LEU A 339 11.34 -16.40 1.68
CA LEU A 339 11.14 -17.65 2.40
C LEU A 339 10.30 -17.41 3.67
N PRO A 340 9.44 -18.36 4.07
CA PRO A 340 8.62 -18.21 5.26
C PRO A 340 9.46 -18.27 6.53
N ASP A 341 9.06 -17.47 7.50
CA ASP A 341 9.67 -17.42 8.82
C ASP A 341 8.85 -18.27 9.80
N THR A 342 9.51 -19.10 10.60
CA THR A 342 8.82 -19.87 11.65
C THR A 342 8.90 -19.12 12.97
N VAL A 343 7.74 -18.70 13.48
CA VAL A 343 7.61 -18.05 14.78
C VAL A 343 7.08 -19.07 15.80
N SER A 344 7.71 -19.12 16.97
CA SER A 344 7.30 -20.00 18.07
C SER A 344 6.86 -19.18 19.28
N PHE A 345 5.61 -19.34 19.71
CA PHE A 345 5.05 -18.67 20.89
C PHE A 345 3.95 -19.51 21.51
N ALA A 346 3.77 -19.44 22.84
CA ALA A 346 2.73 -20.15 23.57
C ALA A 346 2.60 -21.66 23.22
N GLY A 347 3.71 -22.33 22.91
CA GLY A 347 3.73 -23.75 22.52
C GLY A 347 3.29 -24.05 21.07
N ARG A 348 3.05 -23.01 20.26
CA ARG A 348 2.71 -23.07 18.84
C ARG A 348 3.95 -22.86 17.97
N GLN A 349 3.93 -23.43 16.78
CA GLN A 349 4.83 -23.07 15.68
C GLN A 349 3.98 -22.61 14.51
N VAL A 350 4.19 -21.38 14.07
CA VAL A 350 3.42 -20.75 13.02
C VAL A 350 4.37 -20.28 11.94
N ASN A 351 4.12 -20.67 10.69
CA ASN A 351 4.87 -20.16 9.55
C ASN A 351 4.23 -18.87 9.03
N VAL A 352 5.02 -17.83 8.86
CA VAL A 352 4.56 -16.52 8.43
C VAL A 352 5.06 -16.22 7.02
N TYR A 353 4.16 -15.80 6.13
CA TYR A 353 4.38 -15.62 4.71
C TYR A 353 4.02 -14.21 4.28
N GLY A 354 5.01 -13.47 3.78
CA GLY A 354 4.77 -12.22 3.05
C GLY A 354 4.32 -12.51 1.61
N VAL A 355 3.17 -11.98 1.22
CA VAL A 355 2.58 -12.14 -0.11
C VAL A 355 2.61 -10.81 -0.85
N ARG A 356 3.14 -10.79 -2.08
CA ARG A 356 3.26 -9.57 -2.87
C ARG A 356 2.02 -9.24 -3.65
N ARG A 357 1.86 -7.95 -3.99
CA ARG A 357 0.82 -7.48 -4.94
C ARG A 357 -0.59 -7.93 -4.56
N ALA A 358 -0.79 -8.27 -3.29
CA ALA A 358 -2.07 -8.67 -2.74
C ALA A 358 -2.64 -7.48 -2.00
N PHE A 359 -3.84 -7.05 -2.38
CA PHE A 359 -4.56 -6.00 -1.64
C PHE A 359 -4.97 -6.50 -0.24
N VAL A 360 -5.24 -7.80 -0.10
CA VAL A 360 -5.57 -8.54 1.13
C VAL A 360 -4.77 -9.85 1.09
N ALA A 361 -4.34 -10.38 2.24
CA ALA A 361 -3.76 -11.72 2.28
C ALA A 361 -4.69 -12.73 1.56
N PRO A 362 -4.19 -13.44 0.54
CA PRO A 362 -5.06 -14.26 -0.29
C PRO A 362 -5.65 -15.41 0.54
N PRO A 363 -6.94 -15.70 0.36
CA PRO A 363 -7.58 -16.83 1.00
C PRO A 363 -6.89 -18.14 0.61
N GLN A 364 -6.90 -19.08 1.55
CA GLN A 364 -6.09 -20.29 1.48
C GLN A 364 -6.95 -21.54 1.69
N LYS A 365 -6.72 -22.58 0.90
CA LYS A 365 -7.38 -23.89 1.08
C LYS A 365 -6.36 -25.02 1.02
N GLY A 366 -6.44 -25.96 1.96
CA GLY A 366 -5.51 -27.08 2.02
C GLY A 366 -4.11 -26.63 2.39
N ASN A 367 -3.07 -27.11 1.70
CA ASN A 367 -1.68 -26.88 2.14
C ASN A 367 -0.90 -25.86 1.30
N THR A 368 -1.30 -25.58 0.06
CA THR A 368 -0.48 -24.78 -0.88
C THR A 368 -1.27 -23.80 -1.73
N LEU A 369 -2.61 -23.78 -1.63
CA LEU A 369 -3.45 -23.10 -2.60
C LEU A 369 -3.89 -21.72 -2.12
N LEU A 370 -3.62 -20.69 -2.94
CA LEU A 370 -4.09 -19.31 -2.79
C LEU A 370 -5.10 -18.97 -3.87
N PHE A 371 -6.06 -18.08 -3.59
CA PHE A 371 -7.04 -17.62 -4.57
C PHE A 371 -6.95 -16.12 -4.85
N TYR A 372 -7.26 -15.72 -6.08
CA TYR A 372 -7.28 -14.31 -6.49
C TYR A 372 -8.22 -14.05 -7.67
N ASP A 373 -8.59 -12.80 -7.88
CA ASP A 373 -9.34 -12.32 -9.04
C ASP A 373 -8.45 -11.55 -10.03
N ALA A 374 -8.77 -11.65 -11.32
CA ALA A 374 -8.20 -10.80 -12.35
C ALA A 374 -9.32 -10.24 -13.24
N ASN A 375 -9.15 -8.98 -13.65
CA ASN A 375 -10.05 -8.30 -14.56
C ASN A 375 -9.42 -8.19 -15.95
N ASP A 376 -10.18 -8.53 -16.99
CA ASP A 376 -9.71 -8.41 -18.39
C ASP A 376 -9.46 -6.95 -18.80
N ILE A 377 -10.04 -5.98 -18.08
CA ILE A 377 -9.89 -4.55 -18.34
C ILE A 377 -8.81 -3.98 -17.42
N GLN A 378 -7.68 -3.55 -17.98
CA GLN A 378 -6.48 -3.22 -17.19
C GLN A 378 -6.45 -1.79 -16.65
N SER A 379 -7.29 -0.90 -17.20
CA SER A 379 -7.40 0.47 -16.71
C SER A 379 -8.73 1.10 -17.09
N PHE A 380 -9.08 2.19 -16.39
CA PHE A 380 -10.16 3.09 -16.79
C PHE A 380 -10.02 3.53 -18.26
N TRP A 381 -8.81 3.71 -18.78
CA TRP A 381 -8.59 4.07 -20.17
C TRP A 381 -8.91 2.95 -21.15
N GLU A 382 -8.71 1.69 -20.77
CA GLU A 382 -9.12 0.54 -21.58
C GLU A 382 -10.64 0.35 -21.59
N PHE A 383 -11.29 0.58 -20.45
CA PHE A 383 -12.74 0.70 -20.34
C PHE A 383 -13.29 1.79 -21.28
N LEU A 384 -12.57 2.91 -21.38
CA LEU A 384 -12.93 4.03 -22.25
C LEU A 384 -12.52 3.87 -23.72
N LYS A 385 -11.70 2.88 -24.13
CA LYS A 385 -11.22 2.73 -25.53
C LYS A 385 -12.34 2.79 -26.59
N PRO A 386 -13.54 2.20 -26.39
CA PRO A 386 -14.66 2.33 -27.32
C PRO A 386 -15.24 3.75 -27.41
N LEU A 387 -15.07 4.56 -26.36
CA LEU A 387 -15.59 5.93 -26.19
C LEU A 387 -14.54 7.02 -26.44
N GLY A 388 -13.25 6.67 -26.38
CA GLY A 388 -12.12 7.59 -26.45
C GLY A 388 -12.21 8.48 -27.67
N TYR A 389 -12.70 7.96 -28.80
CA TYR A 389 -12.97 8.78 -29.97
C TYR A 389 -14.02 9.88 -29.70
N GLY A 390 -15.20 9.56 -29.14
CA GLY A 390 -16.27 10.55 -28.91
C GLY A 390 -15.93 11.63 -27.88
N VAL A 391 -15.24 11.26 -26.79
CA VAL A 391 -14.86 12.19 -25.71
C VAL A 391 -13.63 13.02 -26.09
N PHE A 392 -12.67 12.45 -26.83
CA PHE A 392 -11.51 13.19 -27.32
C PHE A 392 -11.89 14.26 -28.35
N TRP A 393 -12.91 14.00 -29.17
CA TRP A 393 -13.44 14.99 -30.11
C TRP A 393 -14.34 16.03 -29.45
N LEU A 394 -14.88 15.79 -28.25
CA LEU A 394 -15.82 16.71 -27.58
C LEU A 394 -15.20 18.09 -27.29
N PRO A 395 -13.98 18.23 -26.72
CA PRO A 395 -13.31 19.52 -26.59
C PRO A 395 -13.08 20.21 -27.93
N ILE A 396 -12.72 19.46 -28.98
CA ILE A 396 -12.46 20.00 -30.32
C ILE A 396 -13.77 20.51 -30.95
N LEU A 397 -14.87 19.78 -30.78
CA LEU A 397 -16.20 20.18 -31.24
C LEU A 397 -16.72 21.40 -30.48
N VAL A 398 -16.56 21.43 -29.15
CA VAL A 398 -16.93 22.57 -28.29
C VAL A 398 -16.12 23.81 -28.68
N LEU A 399 -14.81 23.67 -28.88
CA LEU A 399 -13.94 24.75 -29.32
C LEU A 399 -14.32 25.22 -30.74
N GLY A 400 -14.58 24.29 -31.66
CA GLY A 400 -15.05 24.61 -33.01
C GLY A 400 -16.37 25.38 -32.99
N MET A 401 -17.34 24.97 -32.17
CA MET A 401 -18.61 25.65 -31.98
C MET A 401 -18.43 27.03 -31.34
N PHE A 402 -17.59 27.13 -30.31
CA PHE A 402 -17.25 28.38 -29.65
C PHE A 402 -16.67 29.40 -30.65
N LEU A 403 -15.63 29.00 -31.40
CA LEU A 403 -14.99 29.83 -32.42
C LEU A 403 -15.94 30.18 -33.56
N SER A 404 -16.79 29.24 -33.99
CA SER A 404 -17.80 29.48 -35.02
C SER A 404 -18.80 30.55 -34.58
N GLY A 405 -19.21 30.54 -33.31
CA GLY A 405 -20.11 31.54 -32.75
C GLY A 405 -19.47 32.93 -32.74
N LEU A 406 -18.21 33.05 -32.30
CA LEU A 406 -17.47 34.31 -32.34
C LEU A 406 -17.33 34.83 -33.78
N PHE A 407 -16.92 33.97 -34.70
CA PHE A 407 -16.77 34.33 -36.12
C PHE A 407 -18.09 34.78 -36.75
N LEU A 408 -19.16 34.02 -36.57
CA LEU A 408 -20.50 34.37 -37.07
C LEU A 408 -21.03 35.65 -36.42
N GLY A 409 -20.74 35.85 -35.13
CA GLY A 409 -21.05 37.08 -34.40
C GLY A 409 -20.39 38.30 -35.03
N VAL A 410 -19.10 38.22 -35.34
CA VAL A 410 -18.37 39.32 -36.01
C VAL A 410 -18.88 39.54 -37.43
N ARG A 411 -19.12 38.47 -38.19
CA ARG A 411 -19.58 38.51 -39.59
C ARG A 411 -20.98 39.10 -39.74
N HIS A 412 -21.89 38.80 -38.82
CA HIS A 412 -23.30 39.20 -38.89
C HIS A 412 -23.69 40.33 -37.90
N ARG A 413 -22.72 40.98 -37.24
CA ARG A 413 -22.95 42.02 -36.20
C ARG A 413 -23.86 43.18 -36.61
N LYS A 414 -23.92 43.50 -37.91
CA LYS A 414 -24.77 44.59 -38.44
C LYS A 414 -26.26 44.23 -38.47
N LYS A 415 -26.59 42.94 -38.35
CA LYS A 415 -27.96 42.41 -38.52
C LYS A 415 -28.43 41.65 -37.29
N ILE A 416 -27.52 41.07 -36.52
CA ILE A 416 -27.79 40.39 -35.26
C ILE A 416 -26.79 40.90 -34.23
N SER A 417 -27.26 41.25 -33.03
CA SER A 417 -26.38 41.69 -31.94
C SER A 417 -25.36 40.61 -31.58
N PHE A 418 -24.09 41.01 -31.51
CA PHE A 418 -22.95 40.13 -31.20
C PHE A 418 -23.17 39.29 -29.94
N TRP A 419 -23.73 39.88 -28.88
CA TRP A 419 -24.00 39.21 -27.61
C TRP A 419 -24.85 37.95 -27.74
N ARG A 420 -25.72 37.86 -28.77
CA ARG A 420 -26.54 36.65 -29.02
C ARG A 420 -25.71 35.46 -29.52
N PHE A 421 -24.65 35.73 -30.29
CA PHE A 421 -23.69 34.72 -30.72
C PHE A 421 -22.68 34.41 -29.61
N LEU A 422 -22.31 35.39 -28.79
CA LEU A 422 -21.50 35.12 -27.60
C LEU A 422 -22.24 34.20 -26.62
N LEU A 423 -23.54 34.40 -26.42
CA LEU A 423 -24.36 33.49 -25.61
C LEU A 423 -24.35 32.06 -26.18
N PHE A 424 -24.42 31.89 -27.50
CA PHE A 424 -24.27 30.57 -28.15
C PHE A 424 -22.90 29.96 -27.85
N SER A 425 -21.82 30.73 -28.02
CA SER A 425 -20.45 30.28 -27.74
C SER A 425 -20.28 29.86 -26.27
N LEU A 426 -20.79 30.67 -25.33
CA LEU A 426 -20.74 30.34 -23.90
C LEU A 426 -21.58 29.10 -23.57
N LEU A 427 -22.76 28.95 -24.18
CA LEU A 427 -23.59 27.74 -24.03
C LEU A 427 -22.88 26.49 -24.56
N ALA A 428 -22.08 26.59 -25.62
CA ALA A 428 -21.27 25.47 -26.11
C ALA A 428 -20.21 25.05 -25.08
N ILE A 429 -19.54 26.02 -24.41
CA ILE A 429 -18.57 25.73 -23.34
C ILE A 429 -19.26 25.12 -22.12
N VAL A 430 -20.32 25.76 -21.62
CA VAL A 430 -21.09 25.26 -20.46
C VAL A 430 -21.57 23.85 -20.74
N PHE A 431 -22.01 23.56 -21.96
CA PHE A 431 -22.41 22.23 -22.35
C PHE A 431 -21.22 21.25 -22.38
N GLY A 432 -20.08 21.64 -22.95
CA GLY A 432 -18.86 20.83 -22.95
C GLY A 432 -18.42 20.47 -21.53
N LEU A 433 -18.55 21.41 -20.59
CA LEU A 433 -18.28 21.20 -19.17
C LEU A 433 -19.33 20.31 -18.50
N ILE A 434 -20.62 20.45 -18.82
CA ILE A 434 -21.67 19.58 -18.28
C ILE A 434 -21.53 18.15 -18.81
N THR A 435 -21.23 17.96 -20.10
CA THR A 435 -21.09 16.62 -20.68
C THR A 435 -19.78 15.96 -20.32
N GLY A 436 -18.66 16.68 -20.39
CA GLY A 436 -17.39 16.21 -19.84
C GLY A 436 -17.51 15.96 -18.34
N GLY A 437 -18.21 16.85 -17.62
CA GLY A 437 -18.55 16.73 -16.21
C GLY A 437 -19.31 15.45 -15.92
N ILE A 438 -20.49 15.22 -16.51
CA ILE A 438 -21.29 13.99 -16.36
C ILE A 438 -20.46 12.74 -16.66
N PHE A 439 -19.62 12.77 -17.69
CA PHE A 439 -18.77 11.66 -18.06
C PHE A 439 -17.70 11.35 -17.00
N LEU A 440 -17.07 12.39 -16.46
CA LEU A 440 -16.14 12.28 -15.33
C LEU A 440 -16.87 11.97 -14.01
N TRP A 441 -18.14 12.38 -13.89
CA TRP A 441 -18.99 12.21 -12.70
C TRP A 441 -19.44 10.77 -12.51
N VAL A 442 -19.64 10.02 -13.60
CA VAL A 442 -19.90 8.57 -13.59
C VAL A 442 -18.76 7.80 -12.91
N ASP A 443 -17.53 8.29 -13.03
CA ASP A 443 -16.34 7.68 -12.43
C ASP A 443 -16.10 8.16 -10.99
N THR A 444 -16.39 9.42 -10.69
CA THR A 444 -15.87 10.03 -9.46
C THR A 444 -16.80 10.01 -8.25
N ILE A 445 -18.14 10.20 -8.34
CA ILE A 445 -18.93 10.42 -7.10
C ILE A 445 -20.43 9.99 -7.13
N SER A 446 -20.92 9.14 -8.05
CA SER A 446 -22.28 8.59 -7.87
C SER A 446 -22.55 7.22 -8.55
N PRO A 447 -22.99 6.19 -7.81
CA PRO A 447 -23.06 4.80 -8.29
C PRO A 447 -24.44 4.45 -8.83
N MET A 448 -25.07 5.33 -9.61
CA MET A 448 -26.44 5.05 -10.06
C MET A 448 -26.47 3.72 -10.83
N PRO A 449 -27.51 2.88 -10.62
CA PRO A 449 -27.73 1.68 -11.42
C PRO A 449 -27.74 2.03 -12.92
N ILE A 450 -27.30 1.10 -13.76
CA ILE A 450 -27.21 1.36 -15.22
C ILE A 450 -28.56 1.79 -15.77
N SER A 451 -29.65 1.21 -15.27
CA SER A 451 -31.03 1.54 -15.59
C SER A 451 -31.35 3.01 -15.32
N SER A 452 -30.93 3.54 -14.17
CA SER A 452 -31.10 4.95 -13.79
C SER A 452 -30.31 5.88 -14.71
N ILE A 453 -29.06 5.53 -15.03
CA ILE A 453 -28.24 6.30 -15.98
C ILE A 453 -28.93 6.30 -17.34
N ARG A 454 -29.37 5.14 -17.84
CA ARG A 454 -30.11 5.02 -19.11
C ARG A 454 -31.36 5.90 -19.15
N TRP A 455 -32.12 5.97 -18.07
CA TRP A 455 -33.30 6.83 -17.99
C TRP A 455 -32.93 8.32 -18.05
N ILE A 456 -31.93 8.75 -17.30
CA ILE A 456 -31.45 10.14 -17.33
C ILE A 456 -30.95 10.51 -18.72
N MET A 457 -30.16 9.64 -19.35
CA MET A 457 -29.64 9.84 -20.71
C MET A 457 -30.76 9.83 -21.76
N GLY A 458 -31.75 8.95 -21.61
CA GLY A 458 -32.93 8.91 -22.47
C GLY A 458 -33.76 10.20 -22.38
N LEU A 459 -34.02 10.70 -21.17
CA LEU A 459 -34.72 11.96 -20.94
C LEU A 459 -33.94 13.14 -21.54
N MET A 460 -32.62 13.19 -21.29
CA MET A 460 -31.74 14.21 -21.85
C MET A 460 -31.77 14.19 -23.39
N THR A 461 -31.75 13.01 -24.00
CA THR A 461 -31.87 12.83 -25.45
C THR A 461 -33.17 13.44 -25.98
N ILE A 462 -34.31 13.15 -25.34
CA ILE A 462 -35.63 13.66 -25.75
C ILE A 462 -35.65 15.19 -25.68
N VAL A 463 -35.15 15.78 -24.59
CA VAL A 463 -35.08 17.23 -24.41
C VAL A 463 -34.22 17.87 -25.50
N LEU A 464 -33.03 17.31 -25.76
CA LEU A 464 -32.09 17.82 -26.77
C LEU A 464 -32.65 17.69 -28.20
N LEU A 465 -33.33 16.59 -28.52
CA LEU A 465 -34.03 16.44 -29.80
C LEU A 465 -35.16 17.47 -29.95
N GLY A 466 -35.92 17.72 -28.87
CA GLY A 466 -36.95 18.76 -28.84
C GLY A 466 -36.38 20.15 -29.12
N LEU A 467 -35.28 20.51 -28.46
CA LEU A 467 -34.56 21.78 -28.68
C LEU A 467 -33.98 21.88 -30.10
N THR A 468 -33.45 20.78 -30.63
CA THR A 468 -32.96 20.68 -32.01
C THR A 468 -34.08 20.98 -32.99
N LEU A 469 -35.22 20.29 -32.88
CA LEU A 469 -36.37 20.47 -33.75
C LEU A 469 -36.99 21.87 -33.61
N TRP A 470 -37.03 22.42 -32.39
CA TRP A 470 -37.50 23.78 -32.15
C TRP A 470 -36.61 24.82 -32.83
N ALA A 471 -35.28 24.72 -32.64
CA ALA A 471 -34.30 25.62 -33.24
C ALA A 471 -34.32 25.51 -34.77
N TYR A 472 -34.43 24.30 -35.31
CA TYR A 472 -34.56 24.03 -36.74
C TYR A 472 -35.84 24.63 -37.34
N LYS A 473 -37.01 24.40 -36.72
CA LYS A 473 -38.29 24.99 -37.14
C LYS A 473 -38.24 26.52 -37.11
N ARG A 474 -37.62 27.09 -36.07
CA ARG A 474 -37.39 28.54 -35.95
C ARG A 474 -36.48 29.06 -37.07
N ALA A 475 -35.42 28.33 -37.41
CA ALA A 475 -34.54 28.67 -38.52
C ALA A 475 -35.30 28.68 -39.86
N ILE A 476 -36.10 27.65 -40.15
CA ILE A 476 -36.93 27.60 -41.37
C ILE A 476 -37.90 28.78 -41.44
N ARG A 477 -38.62 29.06 -40.35
CA ARG A 477 -39.57 30.17 -40.29
C ARG A 477 -38.89 31.52 -40.51
N SER A 478 -37.75 31.75 -39.86
CA SER A 478 -36.96 32.97 -40.01
C SER A 478 -36.44 33.12 -41.45
N ARG A 479 -35.98 32.01 -42.07
CA ARG A 479 -35.50 32.01 -43.47
C ARG A 479 -36.62 32.32 -44.46
N ARG A 480 -37.81 31.73 -44.28
CA ARG A 480 -39.00 32.01 -45.12
C ARG A 480 -39.44 33.47 -45.02
N ASN A 481 -39.28 34.08 -43.86
CA ASN A 481 -39.62 35.48 -43.62
C ASN A 481 -38.50 36.47 -44.00
N GLY A 482 -37.41 36.01 -44.66
CA GLY A 482 -36.27 36.85 -45.02
C GLY A 482 -35.45 37.39 -43.83
N ASN A 483 -35.66 36.85 -42.62
CA ASN A 483 -34.98 37.29 -41.41
C ASN A 483 -33.69 36.51 -41.18
N GLU A 484 -32.56 37.21 -41.16
CA GLU A 484 -31.22 36.62 -40.98
C GLU A 484 -30.98 35.95 -39.63
N ALA A 485 -31.87 36.12 -38.65
CA ALA A 485 -31.85 35.35 -37.40
C ALA A 485 -31.93 33.82 -37.61
N TYR A 486 -32.21 33.36 -38.83
CA TYR A 486 -32.14 31.93 -39.19
C TYR A 486 -30.73 31.36 -39.00
N ILE A 487 -29.66 32.15 -39.19
CA ILE A 487 -28.26 31.70 -39.06
C ILE A 487 -27.99 31.29 -37.61
N LEU A 488 -28.33 32.16 -36.66
CA LEU A 488 -28.20 31.88 -35.23
C LEU A 488 -29.06 30.68 -34.81
N SER A 489 -30.31 30.61 -35.30
CA SER A 489 -31.22 29.49 -34.98
C SER A 489 -30.70 28.16 -35.53
N LEU A 490 -30.06 28.18 -36.70
CA LEU A 490 -29.41 27.01 -37.29
C LEU A 490 -28.17 26.59 -36.48
N SER A 491 -27.35 27.55 -36.00
CA SER A 491 -26.23 27.25 -35.10
C SER A 491 -26.69 26.53 -33.83
N TYR A 492 -27.77 27.00 -33.18
CA TYR A 492 -28.38 26.31 -32.04
C TYR A 492 -28.91 24.92 -32.40
N SER A 493 -29.50 24.75 -33.59
CA SER A 493 -29.95 23.44 -34.07
C SER A 493 -28.78 22.47 -34.27
N VAL A 494 -27.65 22.94 -34.80
CA VAL A 494 -26.45 22.10 -34.99
C VAL A 494 -25.82 21.74 -33.65
N LEU A 495 -25.76 22.70 -32.71
CA LEU A 495 -25.36 22.45 -31.33
C LEU A 495 -26.21 21.33 -30.74
N PHE A 496 -27.51 21.57 -30.48
CA PHE A 496 -28.39 20.59 -29.85
C PHE A 496 -28.47 19.26 -30.61
N GLY A 497 -28.40 19.29 -31.95
CA GLY A 497 -28.41 18.10 -32.78
C GLY A 497 -27.18 17.22 -32.55
N GLY A 498 -25.98 17.81 -32.53
CA GLY A 498 -24.76 17.09 -32.15
C GLY A 498 -24.84 16.50 -30.74
N LEU A 499 -25.45 17.22 -29.79
CA LEU A 499 -25.62 16.75 -28.41
C LEU A 499 -26.58 15.58 -28.32
N SER A 500 -27.68 15.63 -29.08
CA SER A 500 -28.64 14.54 -29.12
C SER A 500 -28.01 13.26 -29.66
N LEU A 501 -27.17 13.37 -30.71
CA LEU A 501 -26.44 12.23 -31.26
C LEU A 501 -25.44 11.66 -30.26
N PHE A 502 -24.72 12.51 -29.54
CA PHE A 502 -23.80 12.08 -28.48
C PHE A 502 -24.54 11.37 -27.33
N SER A 503 -25.67 11.94 -26.89
CA SER A 503 -26.51 11.35 -25.84
C SER A 503 -27.11 10.00 -26.27
N VAL A 504 -27.56 9.87 -27.52
CA VAL A 504 -28.01 8.59 -28.11
C VAL A 504 -26.86 7.58 -28.15
N PHE A 505 -25.69 8.01 -28.62
CA PHE A 505 -24.49 7.17 -28.67
C PHE A 505 -24.17 6.62 -27.28
N CYS A 506 -24.02 7.48 -26.28
CA CYS A 506 -23.79 7.03 -24.91
C CYS A 506 -24.92 6.11 -24.38
N THR A 507 -26.20 6.39 -24.67
CA THR A 507 -27.33 5.53 -24.26
C THR A 507 -27.28 4.14 -24.89
N ILE A 508 -26.89 4.02 -26.16
CA ILE A 508 -26.77 2.74 -26.88
C ILE A 508 -25.56 1.96 -26.38
N PHE A 509 -24.43 2.64 -26.23
CA PHE A 509 -23.16 2.00 -25.90
C PHE A 509 -22.99 1.75 -24.40
N ILE A 510 -23.84 2.31 -23.53
CA ILE A 510 -23.74 2.12 -22.07
C ILE A 510 -23.78 0.66 -21.63
N ASN A 511 -24.37 -0.27 -22.38
CA ASN A 511 -24.28 -1.69 -22.02
C ASN A 511 -22.95 -2.32 -22.47
N GLN A 512 -22.43 -1.90 -23.64
CA GLN A 512 -21.10 -2.31 -24.09
C GLN A 512 -19.98 -1.72 -23.23
N MET A 513 -20.24 -0.60 -22.53
CA MET A 513 -19.34 -0.06 -21.52
C MET A 513 -19.14 -1.04 -20.35
N VAL A 514 -20.00 -2.06 -20.16
CA VAL A 514 -20.17 -2.70 -18.83
C VAL A 514 -19.98 -4.21 -18.81
N ASN A 515 -19.64 -4.81 -19.95
CA ASN A 515 -19.36 -6.25 -20.04
C ASN A 515 -17.95 -6.56 -19.53
N SER A 516 -17.67 -6.27 -18.26
CA SER A 516 -16.49 -6.76 -17.55
C SER A 516 -16.81 -8.10 -16.90
N THR A 517 -15.93 -9.07 -17.10
CA THR A 517 -15.93 -10.35 -16.40
C THR A 517 -14.78 -10.37 -15.39
N LEU A 518 -15.02 -10.93 -14.21
CA LEU A 518 -13.98 -11.22 -13.24
C LEU A 518 -13.61 -12.70 -13.34
N HIS A 519 -12.33 -12.98 -13.50
CA HIS A 519 -11.81 -14.35 -13.54
C HIS A 519 -11.19 -14.69 -12.20
N PHE A 520 -11.65 -15.77 -11.58
CA PHE A 520 -11.10 -16.26 -10.32
C PHE A 520 -10.15 -17.42 -10.58
N TYR A 521 -8.98 -17.38 -9.94
CA TYR A 521 -7.92 -18.36 -10.09
C TYR A 521 -7.51 -18.94 -8.74
N GLN A 522 -6.98 -20.15 -8.81
CA GLN A 522 -6.29 -20.85 -7.74
C GLN A 522 -4.82 -21.01 -8.15
N VAL A 523 -3.89 -20.76 -7.23
CA VAL A 523 -2.44 -20.90 -7.44
C VAL A 523 -1.84 -21.73 -6.35
N ASP A 524 -1.02 -22.70 -6.72
CA ASP A 524 -0.12 -23.37 -5.79
C ASP A 524 1.12 -22.49 -5.58
N TYR A 525 1.33 -21.95 -4.38
CA TYR A 525 2.47 -21.05 -4.12
C TYR A 525 3.82 -21.76 -4.04
N VAL A 526 3.86 -23.09 -4.04
CA VAL A 526 5.09 -23.89 -4.07
C VAL A 526 5.51 -24.17 -5.50
N THR A 527 4.57 -24.56 -6.37
CA THR A 527 4.87 -24.91 -7.78
C THR A 527 4.67 -23.76 -8.75
N GLY A 528 3.91 -22.73 -8.37
CA GLY A 528 3.44 -21.67 -9.25
C GLY A 528 2.32 -22.10 -10.21
N GLU A 529 1.81 -23.33 -10.10
CA GLU A 529 0.76 -23.84 -10.99
C GLU A 529 -0.54 -23.06 -10.79
N LYS A 530 -1.08 -22.55 -11.90
CA LYS A 530 -2.30 -21.72 -11.94
C LYS A 530 -3.46 -22.48 -12.58
N LYS A 531 -4.63 -22.42 -11.94
CA LYS A 531 -5.88 -23.00 -12.44
C LYS A 531 -7.04 -22.00 -12.33
N GLN A 532 -7.81 -21.80 -13.39
CA GLN A 532 -9.02 -20.99 -13.33
C GLN A 532 -10.15 -21.76 -12.63
N LEU A 533 -10.82 -21.11 -11.68
CA LEU A 533 -11.93 -21.69 -10.92
C LEU A 533 -13.29 -21.43 -11.58
N PHE A 534 -13.60 -20.15 -11.77
CA PHE A 534 -14.86 -19.70 -12.35
C PHE A 534 -14.70 -18.30 -12.96
N VAL A 535 -15.68 -17.94 -13.79
CA VAL A 535 -15.85 -16.57 -14.29
C VAL A 535 -17.07 -16.01 -13.59
N PHE A 536 -16.91 -14.87 -12.93
CA PHE A 536 -18.01 -14.14 -12.32
C PHE A 536 -18.51 -13.08 -13.30
N GLU A 537 -19.75 -13.26 -13.71
CA GLU A 537 -20.46 -12.30 -14.55
C GLU A 537 -21.25 -11.34 -13.67
N LYS A 538 -21.16 -10.06 -14.04
CA LYS A 538 -21.85 -8.98 -13.37
C LYS A 538 -23.36 -9.07 -13.52
N GLU A 539 -24.11 -8.69 -12.48
CA GLU A 539 -25.55 -8.44 -12.62
C GLU A 539 -25.82 -7.28 -13.60
N SER A 540 -26.84 -7.43 -14.45
CA SER A 540 -27.12 -6.53 -15.57
C SER A 540 -27.39 -5.05 -15.22
N ASP A 541 -27.62 -4.71 -13.95
CA ASP A 541 -27.95 -3.35 -13.49
C ASP A 541 -26.88 -2.71 -12.57
N THR A 542 -25.81 -3.44 -12.23
CA THR A 542 -24.76 -2.95 -11.30
C THR A 542 -23.90 -1.86 -11.96
N ASN A 543 -23.35 -0.91 -11.22
CA ASN A 543 -22.44 0.10 -11.77
C ASN A 543 -21.02 -0.48 -12.04
N PRO A 544 -20.36 -0.22 -13.19
CA PRO A 544 -19.03 -0.78 -13.52
C PRO A 544 -17.91 -0.36 -12.60
N ALA A 545 -17.96 0.88 -12.10
CA ALA A 545 -16.99 1.40 -11.14
C ALA A 545 -17.03 0.63 -9.80
N ASN A 546 -18.07 -0.19 -9.60
CA ASN A 546 -18.29 -0.97 -8.38
C ASN A 546 -18.10 -2.47 -8.60
N PHE A 547 -17.45 -2.89 -9.68
CA PHE A 547 -17.27 -4.31 -10.03
C PHE A 547 -15.87 -4.86 -9.68
N SER A 548 -15.19 -4.28 -8.70
CA SER A 548 -13.94 -4.83 -8.16
C SER A 548 -14.21 -5.75 -6.97
N VAL A 549 -13.41 -6.79 -6.83
CA VAL A 549 -13.31 -7.57 -5.57
C VAL A 549 -12.41 -6.80 -4.61
N LEU A 550 -12.74 -6.79 -3.31
CA LEU A 550 -11.90 -6.15 -2.29
C LEU A 550 -11.60 -7.03 -1.09
N ASP A 551 -12.51 -7.93 -0.71
CA ASP A 551 -12.31 -8.89 0.36
C ASP A 551 -12.72 -10.27 -0.12
N SER A 552 -11.94 -11.27 0.29
CA SER A 552 -12.16 -12.66 -0.06
C SER A 552 -11.60 -13.60 1.00
N LYS A 553 -12.38 -14.61 1.38
CA LYS A 553 -12.05 -15.56 2.46
C LYS A 553 -12.47 -16.98 2.07
N VAL A 554 -11.83 -18.00 2.64
CA VAL A 554 -12.40 -19.36 2.66
C VAL A 554 -13.20 -19.48 3.95
N SER A 555 -14.40 -20.05 3.88
CA SER A 555 -15.21 -20.33 5.08
C SER A 555 -14.46 -21.23 6.06
N HIS A 556 -14.71 -21.09 7.36
CA HIS A 556 -14.01 -21.86 8.41
C HIS A 556 -14.16 -23.39 8.26
N ASP A 557 -15.18 -23.86 7.54
CA ASP A 557 -15.39 -25.28 7.21
C ASP A 557 -14.67 -25.75 5.92
N GLY A 558 -14.01 -24.85 5.20
CA GLY A 558 -13.26 -25.12 3.96
C GLY A 558 -14.11 -25.37 2.71
N LYS A 559 -15.45 -25.23 2.80
CA LYS A 559 -16.38 -25.62 1.73
C LYS A 559 -16.71 -24.51 0.76
N ALA A 560 -16.55 -23.25 1.15
CA ALA A 560 -16.89 -22.12 0.31
C ALA A 560 -15.80 -21.04 0.25
N PHE A 561 -15.78 -20.34 -0.88
CA PHE A 561 -15.04 -19.11 -1.08
C PHE A 561 -16.03 -17.94 -1.02
N ILE A 562 -15.81 -17.03 -0.08
CA ILE A 562 -16.63 -15.84 0.16
C ILE A 562 -15.90 -14.66 -0.47
N PHE A 563 -16.61 -13.80 -1.18
CA PHE A 563 -16.03 -12.59 -1.75
C PHE A 563 -17.05 -11.46 -1.83
N THR A 564 -16.55 -10.23 -1.92
CA THR A 564 -17.37 -9.02 -1.93
C THR A 564 -17.18 -8.23 -3.21
N THR A 565 -18.26 -7.75 -3.83
CA THR A 565 -18.21 -6.86 -5.00
C THR A 565 -19.00 -5.57 -4.75
N GLY A 566 -18.49 -4.39 -5.11
CA GLY A 566 -19.20 -3.14 -4.80
C GLY A 566 -18.32 -1.91 -4.57
N SER A 567 -18.95 -0.81 -4.16
CA SER A 567 -18.29 0.49 -3.89
C SER A 567 -17.88 0.64 -2.42
N PHE A 568 -17.00 -0.22 -1.93
CA PHE A 568 -16.76 -0.33 -0.49
C PHE A 568 -15.93 0.80 0.12
N ARG A 569 -15.23 1.59 -0.71
CA ARG A 569 -14.51 2.81 -0.31
C ARG A 569 -15.39 4.07 -0.32
N ALA A 570 -16.61 3.95 -0.84
CA ALA A 570 -17.59 5.03 -0.86
C ALA A 570 -18.45 5.03 0.41
N ASN A 571 -19.56 5.78 0.45
CA ASN A 571 -20.38 5.92 1.65
C ASN A 571 -21.28 4.69 1.94
N ALA A 572 -21.88 4.65 3.13
CA ALA A 572 -22.75 3.55 3.60
C ALA A 572 -23.98 3.28 2.70
N ARG A 573 -24.44 4.26 1.92
CA ARG A 573 -25.64 4.13 1.07
C ARG A 573 -25.35 3.54 -0.30
N MET A 574 -24.10 3.20 -0.58
CA MET A 574 -23.67 2.68 -1.86
C MET A 574 -23.82 1.17 -1.88
N GLN A 575 -24.24 0.59 -2.99
CA GLN A 575 -24.40 -0.87 -3.08
C GLN A 575 -23.05 -1.60 -2.99
N GLY A 576 -23.03 -2.60 -2.11
CA GLY A 576 -22.00 -3.63 -2.00
C GLY A 576 -22.69 -4.96 -1.72
N ASP A 577 -22.16 -6.03 -2.32
CA ASP A 577 -22.76 -7.34 -2.28
C ASP A 577 -21.76 -8.42 -1.86
N LEU A 578 -22.24 -9.34 -1.04
CA LEU A 578 -21.55 -10.55 -0.57
C LEU A 578 -21.97 -11.75 -1.41
N TRP A 579 -20.98 -12.54 -1.80
CA TRP A 579 -21.15 -13.72 -2.63
C TRP A 579 -20.43 -14.93 -2.02
N LYS A 580 -20.95 -16.11 -2.33
CA LYS A 580 -20.40 -17.40 -1.94
C LYS A 580 -20.24 -18.27 -3.17
N TYR A 581 -19.04 -18.80 -3.38
CA TYR A 581 -18.78 -19.89 -4.32
C TYR A 581 -18.58 -21.18 -3.54
N ASP A 582 -19.44 -22.17 -3.76
CA ASP A 582 -19.32 -23.48 -3.13
C ASP A 582 -18.36 -24.38 -3.95
N PHE A 583 -17.32 -24.90 -3.31
CA PHE A 583 -16.27 -25.65 -4.02
C PHE A 583 -16.73 -27.02 -4.53
N GLU A 584 -17.77 -27.62 -3.94
CA GLU A 584 -18.25 -28.95 -4.30
C GLU A 584 -19.28 -28.87 -5.44
N THR A 585 -20.31 -28.06 -5.23
CA THR A 585 -21.41 -27.87 -6.18
C THR A 585 -21.05 -26.94 -7.32
N ARG A 586 -20.01 -26.09 -7.13
CA ARG A 586 -19.57 -25.03 -8.06
C ARG A 586 -20.63 -23.95 -8.30
N LEU A 587 -21.57 -23.80 -7.38
CA LEU A 587 -22.61 -22.78 -7.44
C LEU A 587 -22.11 -21.47 -6.84
N ILE A 588 -22.52 -20.36 -7.46
CA ILE A 588 -22.31 -19.01 -6.95
C ILE A 588 -23.66 -18.51 -6.41
N GLU A 589 -23.68 -18.11 -5.15
CA GLU A 589 -24.87 -17.66 -4.44
C GLU A 589 -24.65 -16.26 -3.87
N LYS A 590 -25.66 -15.40 -3.98
CA LYS A 590 -25.66 -14.08 -3.34
C LYS A 590 -26.08 -14.22 -1.88
N LEU A 591 -25.28 -13.69 -0.95
CA LEU A 591 -25.51 -13.80 0.49
C LEU A 591 -26.23 -12.59 1.09
N SER A 592 -26.01 -11.41 0.52
CA SER A 592 -26.65 -10.15 0.91
C SER A 592 -27.76 -9.76 -0.07
N ASP A 593 -28.89 -9.32 0.46
CA ASP A 593 -29.96 -8.73 -0.32
C ASP A 593 -30.29 -7.36 0.29
N SER A 594 -29.50 -6.35 -0.09
CA SER A 594 -29.78 -4.97 0.30
C SER A 594 -29.20 -3.97 -0.71
N PRO A 595 -29.79 -2.77 -0.82
CA PRO A 595 -29.25 -1.70 -1.67
C PRO A 595 -28.08 -0.95 -1.01
N TYR A 596 -27.61 -1.41 0.15
CA TYR A 596 -26.59 -0.74 0.97
C TYR A 596 -25.23 -1.40 0.81
N ASN A 597 -24.26 -0.89 1.57
CA ASN A 597 -22.88 -1.30 1.46
C ASN A 597 -22.60 -2.56 2.31
N ASP A 598 -23.10 -3.71 1.85
CA ASP A 598 -22.89 -4.99 2.52
C ASP A 598 -21.57 -5.62 2.06
N GLY A 599 -20.61 -5.79 2.98
CA GLY A 599 -19.29 -6.28 2.63
C GLY A 599 -18.48 -6.82 3.79
N PHE A 600 -17.26 -7.29 3.48
CA PHE A 600 -16.30 -7.85 4.44
C PHE A 600 -16.86 -9.02 5.26
N GLY A 601 -17.52 -9.96 4.59
CA GLY A 601 -18.26 -11.03 5.26
C GLY A 601 -17.37 -12.19 5.66
N ASP A 602 -17.68 -12.80 6.81
CA ASP A 602 -17.00 -13.98 7.32
C ASP A 602 -18.02 -14.95 7.94
N ILE A 603 -17.80 -16.26 7.78
CA ILE A 603 -18.77 -17.31 8.13
C ILE A 603 -18.15 -18.34 9.06
N SER A 604 -18.70 -18.47 10.27
CA SER A 604 -18.32 -19.47 11.26
C SER A 604 -18.69 -20.90 10.82
N GLU A 605 -18.11 -21.91 11.48
CA GLU A 605 -18.34 -23.32 11.14
C GLU A 605 -19.80 -23.74 11.30
N ASP A 606 -20.53 -23.11 12.22
CA ASP A 606 -21.97 -23.33 12.43
C ASP A 606 -22.88 -22.45 11.55
N GLY A 607 -22.30 -21.71 10.61
CA GLY A 607 -23.03 -20.97 9.57
C GLY A 607 -23.50 -19.57 9.96
N LYS A 608 -23.08 -19.01 11.11
CA LYS A 608 -23.32 -17.59 11.40
C LYS A 608 -22.43 -16.73 10.50
N MET A 609 -23.01 -15.71 9.89
CA MET A 609 -22.27 -14.79 9.03
C MET A 609 -22.19 -13.41 9.68
N VAL A 610 -20.98 -12.91 9.92
CA VAL A 610 -20.75 -11.51 10.29
C VAL A 610 -20.38 -10.71 9.05
N PHE A 611 -20.82 -9.47 8.95
CA PHE A 611 -20.51 -8.57 7.83
C PHE A 611 -20.74 -7.11 8.20
N ARG A 612 -20.11 -6.20 7.47
CA ARG A 612 -20.41 -4.77 7.54
C ARG A 612 -21.65 -4.47 6.71
N SER A 613 -22.53 -3.59 7.16
CA SER A 613 -23.65 -3.08 6.37
C SER A 613 -23.90 -1.59 6.57
N GLY A 614 -24.42 -0.94 5.53
CA GLY A 614 -24.79 0.46 5.53
C GLY A 614 -26.26 0.77 5.85
N ARG A 615 -27.04 -0.24 6.25
CA ARG A 615 -28.51 -0.15 6.42
C ARG A 615 -28.99 0.91 7.42
N SER A 616 -28.18 1.23 8.42
CA SER A 616 -28.49 2.29 9.41
C SER A 616 -28.23 3.70 8.90
N GLY A 617 -27.52 3.83 7.77
CA GLY A 617 -26.92 5.09 7.30
C GLY A 617 -25.47 5.29 7.76
N TYR A 618 -24.97 4.46 8.68
CA TYR A 618 -23.58 4.37 9.10
C TYR A 618 -23.01 3.00 8.72
N PHE A 619 -21.70 2.80 8.93
CA PHE A 619 -21.08 1.49 8.73
C PHE A 619 -21.11 0.73 10.05
N ASP A 620 -21.98 -0.27 10.13
CA ASP A 620 -22.19 -1.07 11.33
C ASP A 620 -21.88 -2.54 11.06
N ILE A 621 -21.65 -3.31 12.13
CA ILE A 621 -21.46 -4.75 12.09
C ILE A 621 -22.80 -5.46 12.27
N TYR A 622 -23.15 -6.30 11.30
CA TYR A 622 -24.35 -7.13 11.32
C TYR A 622 -24.00 -8.60 11.45
N LEU A 623 -24.88 -9.34 12.12
CA LEU A 623 -24.84 -10.79 12.24
C LEU A 623 -26.08 -11.38 11.57
N LYS A 624 -25.86 -12.32 10.64
CA LYS A 624 -26.91 -13.12 10.03
C LYS A 624 -26.85 -14.54 10.57
N THR A 625 -27.95 -15.02 11.13
CA THR A 625 -28.12 -16.38 11.63
C THR A 625 -29.41 -16.95 11.06
N ASN A 626 -29.32 -18.02 10.26
CA ASN A 626 -30.47 -18.53 9.50
C ASN A 626 -31.12 -17.41 8.67
N ASP A 627 -32.38 -17.06 8.95
CA ASP A 627 -33.13 -15.99 8.28
C ASP A 627 -33.16 -14.67 9.06
N GLU A 628 -32.53 -14.60 10.24
CA GLU A 628 -32.50 -13.40 11.07
C GLU A 628 -31.22 -12.58 10.79
N THR A 629 -31.36 -11.26 10.73
CA THR A 629 -30.25 -10.32 10.57
C THR A 629 -30.33 -9.26 11.66
N ILE A 630 -29.31 -9.20 12.51
CA ILE A 630 -29.26 -8.36 13.70
C ILE A 630 -28.16 -7.31 13.51
N ASN A 631 -28.45 -6.05 13.83
CA ASN A 631 -27.43 -5.01 13.90
C ASN A 631 -26.75 -5.03 15.29
N LEU A 632 -25.46 -5.37 15.33
CA LEU A 632 -24.69 -5.49 16.56
C LEU A 632 -24.11 -4.14 17.04
N THR A 633 -23.81 -3.22 16.12
CA THR A 633 -23.27 -1.90 16.47
C THR A 633 -24.22 -0.82 15.94
N GLN A 634 -24.81 -0.04 16.84
CA GLN A 634 -25.91 0.86 16.49
C GLN A 634 -25.54 2.30 16.80
N ASP A 635 -24.49 2.80 16.16
CA ASP A 635 -23.95 4.12 16.46
C ASP A 635 -23.46 4.84 15.19
N SER A 636 -22.87 6.03 15.35
CA SER A 636 -22.44 6.87 14.23
C SER A 636 -20.99 6.61 13.78
N HIS A 637 -20.36 5.60 14.36
CA HIS A 637 -18.97 5.27 14.08
C HIS A 637 -18.84 4.46 12.79
N ARG A 638 -17.60 4.28 12.34
CA ARG A 638 -17.31 3.48 11.16
C ARG A 638 -16.72 2.14 11.57
N ASP A 639 -17.57 1.13 11.64
CA ASP A 639 -17.16 -0.23 11.92
C ASP A 639 -16.89 -1.00 10.62
N ASN A 640 -15.72 -1.61 10.52
CA ASN A 640 -15.21 -2.22 9.29
C ASN A 640 -14.46 -3.53 9.58
N PHE A 641 -14.25 -4.31 8.51
CA PHE A 641 -13.43 -5.52 8.49
C PHE A 641 -13.78 -6.51 9.62
N PRO A 642 -15.05 -6.91 9.79
CA PRO A 642 -15.38 -7.91 10.79
C PRO A 642 -14.82 -9.29 10.41
N ALA A 643 -14.48 -10.05 11.44
CA ALA A 643 -14.20 -11.48 11.37
C ALA A 643 -14.88 -12.19 12.54
N ILE A 644 -15.27 -13.44 12.33
CA ILE A 644 -15.93 -14.27 13.34
C ILE A 644 -15.05 -15.49 13.65
N SER A 645 -14.96 -15.86 14.92
CA SER A 645 -14.26 -17.08 15.33
C SER A 645 -14.88 -18.32 14.68
N LYS A 646 -14.09 -19.38 14.46
CA LYS A 646 -14.58 -20.66 13.95
C LYS A 646 -15.81 -21.19 14.69
N GLN A 647 -15.85 -21.07 16.02
CA GLN A 647 -16.95 -21.51 16.88
C GLN A 647 -18.19 -20.59 16.84
N GLY A 648 -18.09 -19.44 16.18
CA GLY A 648 -19.20 -18.48 16.08
C GLY A 648 -19.57 -17.80 17.39
N ASP A 649 -18.64 -17.69 18.35
CA ASP A 649 -18.85 -17.13 19.69
C ASP A 649 -18.10 -15.82 19.96
N LYS A 650 -17.21 -15.40 19.06
CA LYS A 650 -16.46 -14.13 19.13
C LYS A 650 -16.47 -13.42 17.80
N ILE A 651 -16.57 -12.09 17.85
CA ILE A 651 -16.49 -11.20 16.69
C ILE A 651 -15.42 -10.16 16.95
N VAL A 652 -14.54 -9.96 15.97
CA VAL A 652 -13.54 -8.89 15.99
C VAL A 652 -13.76 -7.95 14.81
N PHE A 653 -13.53 -6.66 14.98
CA PHE A 653 -13.70 -5.66 13.91
C PHE A 653 -12.86 -4.41 14.18
N SER A 654 -12.67 -3.59 13.15
CA SER A 654 -11.98 -2.30 13.23
C SER A 654 -13.00 -1.18 13.40
N SER A 655 -12.76 -0.20 14.28
CA SER A 655 -13.71 0.90 14.53
C SER A 655 -13.02 2.22 14.86
N ASP A 656 -13.68 3.32 14.47
CA ASP A 656 -13.26 4.69 14.74
C ASP A 656 -13.82 5.28 16.05
N ARG A 657 -14.31 4.41 16.96
CA ARG A 657 -15.04 4.78 18.18
C ARG A 657 -14.27 5.62 19.19
N LEU A 658 -12.99 5.34 19.40
CA LEU A 658 -12.26 5.89 20.56
C LEU A 658 -11.52 7.19 20.29
N ARG A 659 -11.21 7.51 19.03
CA ARG A 659 -10.28 8.61 18.72
C ARG A 659 -10.96 9.64 17.85
N THR A 660 -11.54 10.62 18.50
CA THR A 660 -12.00 11.89 17.92
C THR A 660 -11.16 13.02 18.50
N GLU A 661 -9.89 13.11 18.12
CA GLU A 661 -9.10 14.31 18.35
C GLU A 661 -8.95 15.05 17.02
N GLN A 662 -9.33 16.33 17.02
CA GLN A 662 -9.03 17.32 15.98
C GLN A 662 -9.32 16.88 14.52
N GLU A 663 -10.60 16.64 14.22
CA GLU A 663 -11.15 16.35 12.87
C GLU A 663 -10.81 15.00 12.21
N TYR A 664 -9.95 14.15 12.81
CA TYR A 664 -9.51 12.92 12.12
C TYR A 664 -9.54 11.66 13.00
N LYS A 665 -10.37 10.69 12.62
CA LYS A 665 -10.52 9.44 13.39
C LYS A 665 -9.57 8.33 12.93
N THR A 666 -8.86 7.68 13.85
CA THR A 666 -8.05 6.47 13.63
C THR A 666 -8.85 5.20 13.96
N MET A 667 -8.46 4.07 13.37
CA MET A 667 -9.10 2.77 13.62
C MET A 667 -8.41 2.01 14.76
N ASP A 668 -9.21 1.40 15.62
CA ASP A 668 -8.80 0.48 16.68
C ASP A 668 -9.49 -0.88 16.51
N ILE A 669 -8.92 -1.94 17.08
CA ILE A 669 -9.51 -3.28 17.04
C ILE A 669 -10.40 -3.48 18.26
N PHE A 670 -11.62 -3.92 18.01
CA PHE A 670 -12.61 -4.24 19.03
C PHE A 670 -13.02 -5.71 18.96
N LEU A 671 -13.24 -6.29 20.13
CA LEU A 671 -13.68 -7.66 20.34
C LEU A 671 -15.05 -7.66 21.03
N MET A 672 -15.95 -8.52 20.55
CA MET A 672 -17.21 -8.87 21.20
C MET A 672 -17.27 -10.38 21.41
N SER A 673 -17.88 -10.81 22.51
CA SER A 673 -18.09 -12.22 22.84
C SER A 673 -19.57 -12.53 23.07
N LEU A 674 -19.99 -13.72 22.67
CA LEU A 674 -21.33 -14.23 22.92
C LEU A 674 -21.43 -14.72 24.37
N LYS A 675 -22.39 -14.18 25.11
CA LYS A 675 -22.66 -14.59 26.50
C LYS A 675 -23.52 -15.86 26.54
N PRO A 676 -23.51 -16.60 27.66
CA PRO A 676 -24.34 -17.79 27.83
C PRO A 676 -25.85 -17.54 27.71
N ASP A 677 -26.31 -16.30 27.88
CA ASP A 677 -27.71 -15.90 27.72
C ASP A 677 -28.11 -15.62 26.25
N GLY A 678 -27.18 -15.77 25.31
CA GLY A 678 -27.37 -15.52 23.88
C GLY A 678 -27.17 -14.07 23.45
N THR A 679 -26.85 -13.15 24.37
CA THR A 679 -26.55 -11.75 24.05
C THR A 679 -25.07 -11.52 23.80
N TRP A 680 -24.71 -10.50 23.01
CA TRP A 680 -23.31 -10.11 22.82
C TRP A 680 -22.84 -9.16 23.92
N THR A 681 -21.55 -9.18 24.23
CA THR A 681 -20.91 -8.14 25.06
C THR A 681 -20.84 -6.82 24.29
N GLU A 682 -20.68 -5.72 25.02
CA GLU A 682 -20.26 -4.46 24.41
C GLU A 682 -18.86 -4.61 23.78
N PRO A 683 -18.53 -3.82 22.74
CA PRO A 683 -17.20 -3.86 22.12
C PRO A 683 -16.07 -3.47 23.09
N GLU A 684 -15.10 -4.37 23.31
CA GLU A 684 -13.88 -4.13 24.08
C GLU A 684 -12.70 -3.83 23.14
N ILE A 685 -11.96 -2.73 23.35
CA ILE A 685 -10.73 -2.45 22.60
C ILE A 685 -9.61 -3.45 22.98
N ILE A 686 -8.93 -3.99 21.98
CA ILE A 686 -7.77 -4.88 22.15
C ILE A 686 -6.48 -4.38 21.47
N SER A 687 -6.56 -3.36 20.62
CA SER A 687 -5.37 -2.70 20.03
C SER A 687 -4.59 -1.82 21.02
N ILE A 688 -3.43 -1.32 20.59
CA ILE A 688 -2.50 -0.50 21.40
C ILE A 688 -2.03 0.74 20.62
N GLY A 689 -1.48 1.72 21.35
CA GLY A 689 -0.76 2.88 20.78
C GLY A 689 -1.64 3.86 20.01
N SER A 690 -1.13 5.03 19.62
CA SER A 690 -1.89 6.10 18.94
C SER A 690 -2.05 5.93 17.41
N GLY A 691 -1.43 4.91 16.81
CA GLY A 691 -1.50 4.62 15.37
C GLY A 691 -2.79 3.92 14.90
N GLN A 692 -2.87 3.61 13.60
CA GLN A 692 -3.98 2.84 13.03
C GLN A 692 -3.83 1.33 13.26
N ASN A 693 -4.96 0.68 13.53
CA ASN A 693 -5.06 -0.76 13.73
C ASN A 693 -6.25 -1.31 12.96
N ALA A 694 -6.05 -2.38 12.19
CA ALA A 694 -7.14 -3.00 11.42
C ALA A 694 -6.86 -4.43 10.97
N HIS A 695 -7.79 -4.96 10.17
CA HIS A 695 -7.68 -6.24 9.47
C HIS A 695 -7.48 -7.41 10.42
N ALA A 696 -8.31 -7.45 11.47
CA ALA A 696 -8.22 -8.50 12.46
C ALA A 696 -8.76 -9.85 11.93
N HIS A 697 -8.09 -10.93 12.28
CA HIS A 697 -8.50 -12.31 11.98
C HIS A 697 -8.24 -13.23 13.17
N PHE A 698 -9.08 -14.23 13.38
CA PHE A 698 -8.88 -15.22 14.44
C PHE A 698 -7.89 -16.31 14.02
N SER A 699 -7.18 -16.90 15.00
CA SER A 699 -6.52 -18.19 14.86
C SER A 699 -7.55 -19.31 14.60
N PRO A 700 -7.14 -20.46 14.03
CA PRO A 700 -8.05 -21.57 13.74
C PRO A 700 -8.89 -22.08 14.92
N ASP A 701 -8.37 -21.94 16.15
CA ASP A 701 -9.07 -22.30 17.38
C ASP A 701 -9.81 -21.14 18.07
N GLY A 702 -9.67 -19.90 17.56
CA GLY A 702 -10.31 -18.71 18.12
C GLY A 702 -9.71 -18.20 19.44
N GLU A 703 -8.56 -18.72 19.89
CA GLU A 703 -7.89 -18.26 21.12
C GLU A 703 -7.07 -16.98 20.91
N TRP A 704 -6.63 -16.75 19.67
CA TRP A 704 -5.82 -15.59 19.29
C TRP A 704 -6.49 -14.77 18.19
N VAL A 705 -6.15 -13.49 18.17
CA VAL A 705 -6.49 -12.55 17.10
C VAL A 705 -5.19 -12.00 16.54
N ILE A 706 -5.00 -12.05 15.22
CA ILE A 706 -3.95 -11.27 14.55
C ILE A 706 -4.52 -10.03 13.91
N TYR A 707 -3.74 -8.95 13.86
CA TYR A 707 -4.11 -7.69 13.21
C TYR A 707 -2.87 -6.88 12.81
N THR A 708 -3.04 -5.94 11.88
CA THR A 708 -2.03 -4.95 11.51
C THR A 708 -2.07 -3.77 12.48
N THR A 709 -0.92 -3.28 12.94
CA THR A 709 -0.81 -2.18 13.89
C THR A 709 0.36 -1.25 13.60
N GLU A 710 0.09 0.06 13.56
CA GLU A 710 1.12 1.12 13.60
C GLU A 710 1.58 1.45 15.05
N GLY A 711 1.10 0.69 16.04
CA GLY A 711 1.27 0.97 17.47
C GLY A 711 2.72 0.89 17.97
N TYR A 712 3.65 0.35 17.16
CA TYR A 712 5.09 0.28 17.46
C TYR A 712 5.92 1.37 16.76
N GLY A 713 5.27 2.33 16.10
CA GLY A 713 5.96 3.29 15.24
C GLY A 713 6.17 2.75 13.82
N ILE A 714 6.98 3.46 13.04
CA ILE A 714 7.53 2.98 11.77
C ILE A 714 8.90 2.33 12.02
N ASN A 715 9.36 1.51 11.09
CA ASN A 715 10.67 0.86 11.17
C ASN A 715 11.69 1.38 10.13
N ASP A 716 11.30 2.27 9.22
CA ASP A 716 12.23 3.00 8.32
C ASP A 716 11.58 4.30 7.81
N GLU A 717 12.34 5.05 7.00
CA GLU A 717 11.97 6.35 6.49
C GLU A 717 10.79 6.32 5.51
N GLN A 718 9.86 7.27 5.68
CA GLN A 718 8.63 7.32 4.87
C GLN A 718 8.91 7.39 3.37
N ALA A 719 9.93 8.12 2.91
CA ALA A 719 10.24 8.25 1.49
C ALA A 719 10.93 7.01 0.88
N LEU A 720 11.39 6.07 1.68
CA LEU A 720 11.93 4.79 1.20
C LEU A 720 10.86 3.69 1.21
N ILE A 721 9.86 3.86 2.07
CA ILE A 721 8.69 2.98 2.21
C ILE A 721 7.56 3.42 1.25
N GLN A 722 7.08 4.67 1.30
CA GLN A 722 5.81 5.11 0.68
C GLN A 722 5.76 5.51 -0.81
N PRO A 723 6.83 5.86 -1.56
CA PRO A 723 6.67 6.18 -2.98
C PRO A 723 6.16 4.99 -3.80
N ILE A 724 6.38 3.77 -3.28
CA ILE A 724 5.92 2.49 -3.84
C ILE A 724 4.67 1.99 -3.08
N ILE A 725 4.51 2.37 -1.81
CA ILE A 725 3.38 1.98 -0.93
C ILE A 725 2.21 2.97 -1.06
N PHE A 726 1.77 3.25 -2.29
CA PHE A 726 0.46 3.83 -2.48
C PHE A 726 -0.61 2.73 -2.36
N SER A 727 -0.90 2.32 -1.13
CA SER A 727 -2.08 1.52 -0.82
C SER A 727 -3.01 2.33 0.10
N PRO A 728 -4.29 2.48 -0.23
CA PRO A 728 -5.28 3.11 0.64
C PRO A 728 -5.68 2.19 1.82
N GLN A 729 -4.78 1.33 2.29
CA GLN A 729 -4.94 0.39 3.40
C GLN A 729 -3.87 0.65 4.47
N MET A 730 -4.10 0.11 5.67
CA MET A 730 -3.20 0.27 6.80
C MET A 730 -2.02 -0.71 6.68
N TYR A 731 -0.81 -0.20 6.82
CA TYR A 731 0.43 -0.98 6.87
C TYR A 731 1.14 -0.66 8.18
N GLY A 732 1.73 -1.67 8.80
CA GLY A 732 2.33 -1.59 10.12
C GLY A 732 3.00 -2.91 10.47
N GLU A 733 2.88 -3.34 11.72
CA GLU A 733 3.33 -4.66 12.14
C GLU A 733 2.18 -5.63 12.32
N ILE A 734 2.43 -6.91 12.10
CA ILE A 734 1.50 -7.97 12.43
C ILE A 734 1.74 -8.39 13.88
N VAL A 735 0.69 -8.35 14.67
CA VAL A 735 0.71 -8.84 16.06
C VAL A 735 -0.33 -9.92 16.26
N ALA A 736 -0.03 -10.87 17.15
CA ALA A 736 -0.99 -11.80 17.71
C ALA A 736 -1.36 -11.36 19.14
N TYR A 737 -2.65 -11.32 19.44
CA TYR A 737 -3.23 -11.02 20.75
C TYR A 737 -3.99 -12.24 21.27
N ASN A 738 -3.65 -12.70 22.47
CA ASN A 738 -4.40 -13.76 23.13
C ASN A 738 -5.67 -13.20 23.76
N VAL A 739 -6.82 -13.75 23.39
CA VAL A 739 -8.12 -13.25 23.84
C VAL A 739 -8.32 -13.39 25.34
N GLN A 740 -7.74 -14.43 25.97
CA GLN A 740 -7.93 -14.72 27.39
C GLN A 740 -6.85 -14.09 28.27
N THR A 741 -5.57 -14.28 27.94
CA THR A 741 -4.44 -13.82 28.76
C THR A 741 -4.09 -12.35 28.51
N LYS A 742 -4.61 -11.78 27.41
CA LYS A 742 -4.26 -10.43 26.90
C LYS A 742 -2.79 -10.27 26.50
N GLU A 743 -2.07 -11.38 26.38
CA GLU A 743 -0.69 -11.43 25.88
C GLU A 743 -0.62 -10.94 24.44
N ARG A 744 0.46 -10.25 24.07
CA ARG A 744 0.72 -9.77 22.72
C ARG A 744 2.09 -10.24 22.25
N ILE A 745 2.13 -10.75 21.02
CA ILE A 745 3.34 -11.19 20.35
C ILE A 745 3.46 -10.42 19.04
N ARG A 746 4.60 -9.75 18.85
CA ARG A 746 4.96 -9.13 17.58
C ARG A 746 5.46 -10.22 16.63
N LEU A 747 4.74 -10.45 15.55
CA LEU A 747 5.01 -11.54 14.60
C LEU A 747 5.89 -11.10 13.44
N THR A 748 5.70 -9.88 12.94
CA THR A 748 6.60 -9.25 11.98
C THR A 748 7.41 -8.19 12.68
N HIS A 749 8.64 -8.01 12.20
CA HIS A 749 9.51 -6.98 12.72
C HIS A 749 10.57 -6.62 11.68
N ASN A 750 10.24 -5.69 10.79
CA ASN A 750 11.11 -5.33 9.66
C ASN A 750 10.76 -3.94 9.09
N LYS A 751 11.56 -3.46 8.13
CA LYS A 751 11.39 -2.13 7.51
C LYS A 751 10.22 -2.01 6.53
N TRP A 752 9.59 -3.10 6.14
CA TRP A 752 8.71 -3.11 4.96
C TRP A 752 7.35 -2.51 5.26
N GLU A 753 6.93 -2.55 6.52
CA GLU A 753 5.56 -2.37 6.97
C GLU A 753 4.63 -3.36 6.25
N GLU A 754 3.92 -4.16 7.03
CA GLU A 754 3.14 -5.30 6.57
C GLU A 754 1.66 -4.97 6.64
N GLY A 755 0.90 -5.44 5.64
CA GLY A 755 -0.51 -5.15 5.48
C GLY A 755 -1.41 -6.25 6.02
N THR A 756 -2.60 -6.38 5.45
CA THR A 756 -3.68 -7.27 5.91
C THR A 756 -3.22 -8.72 6.15
N PRO A 757 -3.35 -9.24 7.39
CA PRO A 757 -3.01 -10.62 7.71
C PRO A 757 -4.20 -11.59 7.64
N LEU A 758 -3.92 -12.88 7.51
CA LEU A 758 -4.87 -13.99 7.54
C LEU A 758 -4.23 -15.20 8.24
N TRP A 759 -4.88 -15.74 9.28
CA TRP A 759 -4.43 -16.94 10.00
C TRP A 759 -5.22 -18.16 9.54
N VAL A 760 -4.52 -19.21 9.12
CA VAL A 760 -5.10 -20.44 8.58
C VAL A 760 -4.41 -21.68 9.17
N GLU A 761 -5.13 -22.80 9.15
CA GLU A 761 -4.67 -24.12 9.64
C GLU A 761 -3.84 -24.87 8.61
#